data_AF-A0A179HL77-F1
#
_entry.id   AF-A0A179HL77-F1
#
_cell.length_a   1.000
_cell.length_b   1.000
_cell.length_c   1.000
_cell.angle_alpha   90.00
_cell.angle_beta   90.00
_cell.angle_gamma   90.00
#
_symmetry.space_group_name_H-M   'P 1'
#
loop_
_entity.id
_entity.type
_entity.pdbx_description
1 polymer ?
#
loop_
_entity_poly.entity_id
_entity_poly.type
_entity_poly.pdbx_seq_one_letter_code
_entity_poly.pdbx_strand_id
1 'polypeptide(L)'
;MPSAKEVKRALARIRAALPREKKVASDHRNIRLGLERISRVVPDEQSWAGVHVGGTNGKGSICALLAGMFKLSGISHGTFISPAIPERHNAITINDRYVNKRMYEMELQHVEAAYRRVASGWRFTSGEDPGDLTPFELETAAAFRVFDKMHVKYGIVEVGMGGATDATNAMKQKSVTVISKIDLDHQEYLGNTIEEIAKVKAGIMRPGVPCIVDHTNPSSVLGVLREHAQSVGTQISPSSKALPLIAGLDQDRFKLEDYEQQNLLCATLAFRHLFPHLDIDVNKLLSMKPYLPGRKEYVGVSGLTDGLRQKPVLVDGAHNMLGVEALAKHVETRVRKDDQPITWVMGLSASKSKPFSKMIEALLRPQDNLAFVEYTQGPNDPPAAPADLGRGVAKEALKNESQLYDGEPDIASAVRWACSKAGEGPVIITGSLYLIREFYKLEGVEQQRKIGTRRPGRAQLWHYTQLSQQRALTAEEAQEYKKARRHWRLSPLRNPTFKTSQEGGQPQPPTVSEQTRELQRTAAHHKKQADGYRSAIASIQNDLDAERTGGPGSSHLSGSIDELKRRHEEHIKAYNSAMFKIRGHVADPDKKHLSHEEIFGRPEKPKRRIATLLRKFEEDEAREQESKAATASSRRAIENEILQASRDVLGEGFGGQRRRQRSNEPAEGSKPDKGTSPSEKTVGGRR
;
A
#
# COMPACT_ATOMS: atom_id res chain seq x y z
N MET A 1 32.30 -8.43 51.65
CA MET A 1 31.49 -8.23 50.43
C MET A 1 32.27 -8.73 49.22
N PRO A 2 31.71 -9.59 48.35
CA PRO A 2 32.35 -9.92 47.07
C PRO A 2 32.37 -8.69 46.14
N SER A 3 33.37 -8.57 45.27
CA SER A 3 33.43 -7.42 44.36
C SER A 3 32.38 -7.52 43.25
N ALA A 4 31.95 -6.37 42.71
CA ALA A 4 31.01 -6.32 41.59
C ALA A 4 31.52 -7.08 40.35
N LYS A 5 32.83 -7.23 40.19
CA LYS A 5 33.47 -7.98 39.08
C LYS A 5 33.37 -9.49 39.26
N GLU A 6 33.37 -9.97 40.50
CA GLU A 6 33.16 -11.39 40.86
C GLU A 6 31.69 -11.76 40.78
N VAL A 7 30.80 -10.93 41.33
CA VAL A 7 29.34 -11.10 41.20
C VAL A 7 28.93 -11.19 39.72
N LYS A 8 29.46 -10.31 38.86
CA LYS A 8 29.20 -10.32 37.41
C LYS A 8 29.76 -11.57 36.71
N ARG A 9 30.87 -12.15 37.19
CA ARG A 9 31.41 -13.44 36.70
C ARG A 9 30.61 -14.65 37.19
N ALA A 10 30.11 -14.64 38.42
CA ALA A 10 29.24 -15.68 38.96
C ALA A 10 27.92 -15.75 38.20
N LEU A 11 27.25 -14.60 38.02
CA LEU A 11 26.02 -14.49 37.22
C LEU A 11 26.20 -14.94 35.76
N ALA A 12 27.35 -14.65 35.15
CA ALA A 12 27.67 -15.11 33.79
C ALA A 12 27.82 -16.65 33.71
N ARG A 13 28.43 -17.28 34.73
CA ARG A 13 28.55 -18.75 34.81
C ARG A 13 27.20 -19.42 35.05
N ILE A 14 26.36 -18.86 35.93
CA ILE A 14 25.00 -19.36 36.19
C ILE A 14 24.16 -19.30 34.89
N ARG A 15 24.19 -18.19 34.16
CA ARG A 15 23.51 -18.04 32.85
C ARG A 15 24.05 -18.95 31.74
N ALA A 16 25.25 -19.50 31.88
CA ALA A 16 25.82 -20.45 30.93
C ALA A 16 25.56 -21.93 31.31
N ALA A 17 25.25 -22.20 32.59
CA ALA A 17 24.94 -23.54 33.11
C ALA A 17 23.43 -23.84 33.15
N LEU A 18 22.58 -22.81 33.20
CA LEU A 18 21.14 -22.96 32.99
C LEU A 18 20.88 -23.47 31.56
N PRO A 19 19.97 -24.45 31.35
CA PRO A 19 19.46 -24.76 30.03
C PRO A 19 18.94 -23.49 29.36
N ARG A 20 19.05 -23.39 28.03
CA ARG A 20 18.32 -22.34 27.29
C ARG A 20 16.85 -22.48 27.65
N GLU A 21 16.32 -21.50 28.37
CA GLU A 21 14.89 -21.35 28.57
C GLU A 21 14.24 -21.45 27.18
N LYS A 22 13.35 -22.44 26.99
CA LYS A 22 12.28 -22.26 26.01
C LYS A 22 11.66 -20.92 26.38
N LYS A 23 11.68 -19.94 25.47
CA LYS A 23 10.99 -18.67 25.70
C LYS A 23 9.54 -19.01 26.05
N VAL A 24 9.20 -18.93 27.33
CA VAL A 24 7.82 -18.82 27.77
C VAL A 24 7.35 -17.55 27.08
N ALA A 25 6.39 -17.69 26.17
CA ALA A 25 5.94 -16.55 25.37
C ALA A 25 5.34 -15.54 26.35
N SER A 26 6.01 -14.41 26.56
CA SER A 26 5.39 -13.31 27.30
C SER A 26 4.31 -12.74 26.38
N ASP A 27 3.04 -12.92 26.76
CA ASP A 27 1.83 -12.56 26.00
C ASP A 27 1.63 -11.05 25.87
N HIS A 28 2.62 -10.40 25.26
CA HIS A 28 2.73 -8.97 25.06
C HIS A 28 3.02 -8.76 23.58
N ARG A 29 2.15 -7.98 22.91
CA ARG A 29 2.35 -7.60 21.51
C ARG A 29 3.75 -7.01 21.35
N ASN A 30 4.46 -7.31 20.26
CA ASN A 30 5.76 -6.69 19.96
C ASN A 30 5.58 -5.25 19.43
N ILE A 31 4.86 -4.43 20.19
CA ILE A 31 4.71 -2.99 19.98
C ILE A 31 5.84 -2.30 20.73
N ARG A 32 6.70 -1.60 19.99
CA ARG A 32 7.78 -0.76 20.52
C ARG A 32 7.69 0.59 19.82
N LEU A 33 6.99 1.55 20.42
CA LEU A 33 6.94 2.91 19.88
C LEU A 33 8.34 3.54 19.86
N GLY A 34 8.60 4.39 18.86
CA GLY A 34 9.93 4.96 18.58
C GLY A 34 10.17 5.08 17.08
N LEU A 35 11.11 5.94 16.67
CA LEU A 35 11.39 6.22 15.25
C LEU A 35 12.79 5.78 14.81
N GLU A 36 13.70 5.51 15.75
CA GLU A 36 15.13 5.35 15.48
C GLU A 36 15.45 4.08 14.72
N ARG A 37 14.65 3.01 14.85
CA ARG A 37 14.83 1.78 14.05
C ARG A 37 14.33 1.96 12.62
N ILE A 38 13.08 2.40 12.44
CA ILE A 38 12.49 2.61 11.10
C ILE A 38 13.20 3.71 10.29
N SER A 39 13.69 4.77 10.94
CA SER A 39 14.43 5.84 10.27
C SER A 39 15.78 5.41 9.69
N ARG A 40 16.24 4.17 9.96
CA ARG A 40 17.44 3.57 9.34
C ARG A 40 17.15 2.86 8.01
N VAL A 41 15.88 2.67 7.65
CA VAL A 41 15.46 1.91 6.46
C VAL A 41 14.44 2.62 5.57
N VAL A 42 13.73 3.62 6.08
CA VAL A 42 13.02 4.59 5.25
C VAL A 42 14.07 5.43 4.50
N PRO A 43 13.98 5.61 3.18
CA PRO A 43 14.94 6.42 2.42
C PRO A 43 15.02 7.87 2.90
N ASP A 44 16.19 8.50 2.72
CA ASP A 44 16.38 9.89 3.15
C ASP A 44 15.59 10.90 2.31
N GLU A 45 15.39 10.58 1.02
CA GLU A 45 14.54 11.30 0.07
C GLU A 45 13.20 10.56 -0.08
N GLN A 46 12.09 11.30 -0.13
CA GLN A 46 10.74 10.75 -0.31
C GLN A 46 10.13 11.34 -1.59
N SER A 47 9.80 10.51 -2.59
CA SER A 47 9.46 11.02 -3.94
C SER A 47 8.00 11.48 -4.10
N TRP A 48 7.24 11.55 -3.01
CA TRP A 48 5.79 11.67 -2.99
C TRP A 48 5.30 12.49 -1.80
N ALA A 49 4.23 13.26 -1.97
CA ALA A 49 3.66 14.12 -0.95
C ALA A 49 2.70 13.37 0.00
N GLY A 50 2.96 13.41 1.30
CA GLY A 50 2.18 12.70 2.31
C GLY A 50 0.91 13.42 2.78
N VAL A 51 -0.19 12.66 2.90
CA VAL A 51 -1.37 13.02 3.70
C VAL A 51 -1.43 12.08 4.90
N HIS A 52 -1.26 12.62 6.11
CA HIS A 52 -1.11 11.79 7.31
C HIS A 52 -2.35 11.84 8.20
N VAL A 53 -3.02 10.71 8.41
CA VAL A 53 -4.34 10.64 9.05
C VAL A 53 -4.25 9.90 10.39
N GLY A 54 -4.29 10.66 11.48
CA GLY A 54 -4.37 10.19 12.86
C GLY A 54 -5.74 10.42 13.50
N GLY A 55 -5.89 10.02 14.76
CA GLY A 55 -7.15 10.03 15.51
C GLY A 55 -7.41 8.71 16.23
N THR A 56 -8.56 8.57 16.89
CA THR A 56 -9.03 7.28 17.43
C THR A 56 -9.86 6.58 16.34
N ASN A 57 -11.10 7.02 16.11
CA ASN A 57 -12.00 6.44 15.09
C ASN A 57 -12.08 7.33 13.83
N GLY A 58 -12.47 6.74 12.69
CA GLY A 58 -12.67 7.44 11.42
C GLY A 58 -11.45 7.53 10.48
N LYS A 59 -10.23 7.31 10.99
CA LYS A 59 -8.95 7.37 10.24
C LYS A 59 -9.02 6.73 8.84
N GLY A 60 -9.12 5.41 8.74
CA GLY A 60 -9.21 4.71 7.46
C GLY A 60 -10.39 5.14 6.58
N SER A 61 -11.51 5.57 7.17
CA SER A 61 -12.66 6.08 6.40
C SER A 61 -12.32 7.40 5.71
N ILE A 62 -11.60 8.30 6.38
CA ILE A 62 -11.03 9.52 5.78
C ILE A 62 -10.03 9.14 4.68
N CYS A 63 -9.18 8.13 4.89
CA CYS A 63 -8.25 7.65 3.85
C CYS A 63 -8.98 7.12 2.60
N ALA A 64 -10.08 6.38 2.78
CA ALA A 64 -10.91 5.87 1.67
C ALA A 64 -11.67 6.98 0.94
N LEU A 65 -12.22 7.96 1.67
CA LEU A 65 -12.85 9.16 1.10
C LEU A 65 -11.84 9.97 0.28
N LEU A 66 -10.64 10.23 0.82
CA LEU A 66 -9.54 10.88 0.11
C LEU A 66 -9.15 10.11 -1.15
N ALA A 67 -8.93 8.79 -1.08
CA ALA A 67 -8.62 7.98 -2.26
C ALA A 67 -9.72 8.12 -3.35
N GLY A 68 -10.99 8.17 -2.95
CA GLY A 68 -12.12 8.45 -3.84
C GLY A 68 -12.07 9.84 -4.50
N MET A 69 -11.69 10.89 -3.76
CA MET A 69 -11.53 12.25 -4.30
C MET A 69 -10.36 12.34 -5.29
N PHE A 70 -9.20 11.77 -4.93
CA PHE A 70 -8.04 11.68 -5.81
C PHE A 70 -8.35 10.91 -7.09
N LYS A 71 -9.05 9.78 -6.97
CA LYS A 71 -9.52 8.97 -8.11
C LYS A 71 -10.47 9.76 -9.02
N LEU A 72 -11.42 10.51 -8.45
CA LEU A 72 -12.32 11.38 -9.20
C LEU A 72 -11.56 12.43 -10.03
N SER A 73 -10.51 13.00 -9.46
CA SER A 73 -9.64 13.99 -10.11
C SER A 73 -8.57 13.37 -11.02
N GLY A 74 -8.52 12.04 -11.19
CA GLY A 74 -7.50 11.35 -11.98
C GLY A 74 -6.09 11.36 -11.37
N ILE A 75 -5.94 11.73 -10.10
CA ILE A 75 -4.65 11.95 -9.44
C ILE A 75 -4.09 10.60 -8.93
N SER A 76 -2.88 10.27 -9.37
CA SER A 76 -2.19 9.02 -9.02
C SER A 76 -1.66 9.05 -7.59
N HIS A 77 -2.13 8.10 -6.77
CA HIS A 77 -1.94 8.04 -5.32
C HIS A 77 -1.64 6.61 -4.84
N GLY A 78 -0.90 6.53 -3.73
CA GLY A 78 -0.85 5.35 -2.88
C GLY A 78 -1.72 5.54 -1.64
N THR A 79 -2.22 4.46 -1.06
CA THR A 79 -2.90 4.49 0.24
C THR A 79 -2.40 3.35 1.11
N PHE A 80 -2.03 3.65 2.37
CA PHE A 80 -1.64 2.70 3.41
C PHE A 80 -2.64 2.79 4.57
N ILE A 81 -3.30 1.69 4.90
CA ILE A 81 -4.30 1.55 5.97
C ILE A 81 -3.95 0.41 6.94
N SER A 82 -4.43 0.48 8.17
CA SER A 82 -4.18 -0.57 9.17
C SER A 82 -5.35 -0.75 10.17
N PRO A 83 -5.62 -1.98 10.66
CA PRO A 83 -5.01 -3.26 10.28
C PRO A 83 -5.38 -3.68 8.84
N ALA A 84 -4.57 -4.58 8.28
CA ALA A 84 -4.73 -5.07 6.91
C ALA A 84 -5.86 -6.11 6.77
N ILE A 85 -6.75 -5.95 5.79
CA ILE A 85 -7.94 -6.79 5.59
C ILE A 85 -8.18 -7.05 4.09
N PRO A 86 -8.44 -8.30 3.66
CA PRO A 86 -8.36 -9.58 4.40
C PRO A 86 -6.92 -10.14 4.58
N GLU A 87 -5.98 -9.79 3.71
CA GLU A 87 -4.56 -10.16 3.81
C GLU A 87 -3.66 -8.97 4.18
N ARG A 88 -2.47 -9.25 4.72
CA ARG A 88 -1.44 -8.25 5.02
C ARG A 88 -1.09 -7.35 3.83
N HIS A 89 -1.05 -7.92 2.62
CA HIS A 89 -0.76 -7.15 1.40
C HIS A 89 -1.88 -6.17 1.01
N ASN A 90 -3.08 -6.28 1.57
CA ASN A 90 -4.22 -5.40 1.28
C ASN A 90 -4.15 -4.04 2.01
N ALA A 91 -3.25 -3.89 3.00
CA ALA A 91 -2.94 -2.61 3.61
C ALA A 91 -2.51 -1.54 2.59
N ILE A 92 -1.88 -1.95 1.49
CA ILE A 92 -1.31 -1.05 0.48
C ILE A 92 -2.14 -1.12 -0.80
N THR A 93 -2.71 0.01 -1.22
CA THR A 93 -3.29 0.18 -2.56
C THR A 93 -2.55 1.25 -3.35
N ILE A 94 -2.59 1.13 -4.68
CA ILE A 94 -2.09 2.13 -5.63
C ILE A 94 -3.19 2.37 -6.66
N ASN A 95 -3.76 3.58 -6.71
CA ASN A 95 -4.96 3.95 -7.46
C ASN A 95 -6.08 2.88 -7.32
N ASP A 96 -6.60 2.72 -6.10
CA ASP A 96 -7.68 1.79 -5.71
C ASP A 96 -7.48 0.32 -6.07
N ARG A 97 -6.23 -0.13 -6.18
CA ARG A 97 -5.88 -1.53 -6.45
C ARG A 97 -4.81 -1.99 -5.47
N TYR A 98 -5.07 -3.08 -4.76
CA TYR A 98 -4.08 -3.69 -3.87
C TYR A 98 -2.73 -3.89 -4.58
N VAL A 99 -1.62 -3.65 -3.89
CA VAL A 99 -0.30 -4.06 -4.37
C VAL A 99 -0.30 -5.57 -4.65
N ASN A 100 0.50 -6.04 -5.60
CA ASN A 100 0.62 -7.48 -5.80
C ASN A 100 1.33 -8.12 -4.59
N LYS A 101 0.77 -9.22 -4.07
CA LYS A 101 1.27 -9.97 -2.92
C LYS A 101 2.78 -10.26 -3.00
N ARG A 102 3.29 -10.67 -4.17
CA ARG A 102 4.73 -10.95 -4.33
C ARG A 102 5.60 -9.70 -4.31
N MET A 103 5.10 -8.56 -4.81
CA MET A 103 5.80 -7.26 -4.67
C MET A 103 5.86 -6.82 -3.20
N TYR A 104 4.79 -7.05 -2.42
CA TYR A 104 4.76 -6.79 -0.99
C TYR A 104 5.78 -7.66 -0.22
N GLU A 105 5.77 -8.97 -0.44
CA GLU A 105 6.74 -9.92 0.12
C GLU A 105 8.19 -9.51 -0.18
N MET A 106 8.47 -9.12 -1.43
CA MET A 106 9.81 -8.67 -1.85
C MET A 106 10.23 -7.38 -1.12
N GLU A 107 9.35 -6.39 -0.93
CA GLU A 107 9.75 -5.18 -0.20
C GLU A 107 9.89 -5.39 1.31
N LEU A 108 9.10 -6.28 1.94
CA LEU A 108 9.36 -6.70 3.32
C LEU A 108 10.77 -7.29 3.46
N GLN A 109 11.14 -8.23 2.57
CA GLN A 109 12.47 -8.83 2.54
C GLN A 109 13.59 -7.80 2.27
N HIS A 110 13.36 -6.83 1.37
CA HIS A 110 14.31 -5.75 1.11
C HIS A 110 14.51 -4.83 2.32
N VAL A 111 13.45 -4.53 3.09
CA VAL A 111 13.54 -3.73 4.32
C VAL A 111 14.28 -4.52 5.42
N GLU A 112 13.92 -5.78 5.65
CA GLU A 112 14.57 -6.64 6.65
C GLU A 112 16.09 -6.77 6.36
N ALA A 113 16.44 -7.03 5.09
CA ALA A 113 17.84 -7.12 4.65
C ALA A 113 18.56 -5.76 4.61
N ALA A 114 17.86 -4.63 4.55
CA ALA A 114 18.44 -3.31 4.79
C ALA A 114 18.70 -3.10 6.29
N TYR A 115 17.70 -3.35 7.13
CA TYR A 115 17.78 -3.18 8.58
C TYR A 115 18.91 -4.01 9.19
N ARG A 116 18.99 -5.30 8.86
CA ARG A 116 20.04 -6.21 9.35
C ARG A 116 21.47 -5.72 9.05
N ARG A 117 21.67 -4.95 7.96
CA ARG A 117 22.98 -4.36 7.62
C ARG A 117 23.29 -3.11 8.44
N VAL A 118 22.31 -2.24 8.69
CA VAL A 118 22.50 -0.96 9.40
C VAL A 118 22.35 -1.07 10.92
N ALA A 119 21.69 -2.12 11.42
CA ALA A 119 21.57 -2.43 12.84
C ALA A 119 22.75 -3.25 13.39
N SER A 120 23.59 -3.84 12.52
CA SER A 120 24.74 -4.63 12.92
C SER A 120 25.74 -3.78 13.72
N GLY A 121 25.91 -4.09 15.01
CA GLY A 121 26.76 -3.32 15.93
C GLY A 121 26.18 -1.99 16.41
N TRP A 122 25.00 -1.58 15.93
CA TRP A 122 24.29 -0.40 16.43
C TRP A 122 23.63 -0.68 17.78
N ARG A 123 23.54 0.36 18.62
CA ARG A 123 22.88 0.36 19.93
C ARG A 123 22.07 1.64 20.11
N PHE A 124 20.98 1.57 20.87
CA PHE A 124 20.28 2.78 21.34
C PHE A 124 21.22 3.66 22.17
N THR A 125 20.86 4.92 22.37
CA THR A 125 21.58 5.85 23.28
C THR A 125 21.60 5.36 24.73
N SER A 126 20.64 4.52 25.14
CA SER A 126 20.63 3.76 26.40
C SER A 126 21.69 2.65 26.48
N GLY A 127 22.41 2.35 25.39
CA GLY A 127 23.31 1.21 25.27
C GLY A 127 22.59 -0.12 24.98
N GLU A 128 21.27 -0.13 24.88
CA GLU A 128 20.47 -1.32 24.60
C GLU A 128 20.66 -1.84 23.17
N ASP A 129 20.43 -3.13 23.00
CA ASP A 129 20.36 -3.77 21.69
C ASP A 129 19.02 -3.37 21.03
N PRO A 130 19.01 -2.85 19.79
CA PRO A 130 17.78 -2.37 19.17
C PRO A 130 16.79 -3.50 18.88
N GLY A 131 17.28 -4.74 18.70
CA GLY A 131 16.50 -5.85 18.17
C GLY A 131 16.04 -5.63 16.73
N ASP A 132 15.26 -6.59 16.21
CA ASP A 132 14.62 -6.50 14.90
C ASP A 132 13.54 -5.39 14.85
N LEU A 133 13.17 -4.98 13.63
CA LEU A 133 11.99 -4.13 13.41
C LEU A 133 10.72 -4.84 13.93
N THR A 134 9.84 -4.06 14.56
CA THR A 134 8.47 -4.53 14.85
C THR A 134 7.72 -4.80 13.54
N PRO A 135 6.68 -5.67 13.54
CA PRO A 135 5.94 -5.97 12.31
C PRO A 135 5.37 -4.72 11.63
N PHE A 136 4.88 -3.75 12.41
CA PHE A 136 4.29 -2.52 11.85
C PHE A 136 5.34 -1.56 11.28
N GLU A 137 6.54 -1.48 11.84
CA GLU A 137 7.65 -0.73 11.23
C GLU A 137 8.08 -1.34 9.89
N LEU A 138 8.17 -2.67 9.85
CA LEU A 138 8.51 -3.42 8.64
C LEU A 138 7.46 -3.21 7.53
N GLU A 139 6.17 -3.25 7.88
CA GLU A 139 5.06 -2.99 6.95
C GLU A 139 5.04 -1.53 6.46
N THR A 140 5.26 -0.57 7.36
CA THR A 140 5.31 0.87 7.03
C THR A 140 6.46 1.19 6.06
N ALA A 141 7.67 0.71 6.36
CA ALA A 141 8.83 0.94 5.50
C ALA A 141 8.67 0.23 4.14
N ALA A 142 8.01 -0.93 4.09
CA ALA A 142 7.66 -1.58 2.83
C ALA A 142 6.60 -0.76 2.04
N ALA A 143 5.60 -0.18 2.70
CA ALA A 143 4.59 0.67 2.07
C ALA A 143 5.20 1.91 1.40
N PHE A 144 6.08 2.63 2.10
CA PHE A 144 6.77 3.80 1.54
C PHE A 144 7.62 3.43 0.33
N ARG A 145 8.39 2.34 0.40
CA ARG A 145 9.17 1.83 -0.74
C ARG A 145 8.32 1.38 -1.91
N VAL A 146 7.12 0.85 -1.68
CA VAL A 146 6.15 0.56 -2.75
C VAL A 146 5.65 1.86 -3.39
N PHE A 147 5.41 2.93 -2.61
CA PHE A 147 5.02 4.24 -3.15
C PHE A 147 6.12 4.83 -4.05
N ASP A 148 7.38 4.85 -3.61
CA ASP A 148 8.52 5.32 -4.42
C ASP A 148 8.68 4.48 -5.70
N LYS A 149 8.68 3.13 -5.58
CA LYS A 149 8.82 2.20 -6.73
C LYS A 149 7.64 2.21 -7.71
N MET A 150 6.47 2.65 -7.27
CA MET A 150 5.28 2.80 -8.12
C MET A 150 5.12 4.22 -8.66
N HIS A 151 6.03 5.15 -8.29
CA HIS A 151 6.04 6.56 -8.69
C HIS A 151 4.67 7.25 -8.48
N VAL A 152 4.05 7.03 -7.32
CA VAL A 152 2.87 7.79 -6.92
C VAL A 152 3.26 9.24 -6.66
N LYS A 153 2.38 10.21 -6.93
CA LYS A 153 2.66 11.62 -6.59
C LYS A 153 2.31 11.93 -5.14
N TYR A 154 1.36 11.19 -4.57
CA TYR A 154 0.85 11.39 -3.22
C TYR A 154 0.68 10.05 -2.50
N GLY A 155 0.90 10.04 -1.20
CA GLY A 155 0.67 8.89 -0.32
C GLY A 155 -0.29 9.26 0.80
N ILE A 156 -1.45 8.59 0.86
CA ILE A 156 -2.44 8.73 1.93
C ILE A 156 -2.10 7.67 2.99
N VAL A 157 -1.76 8.10 4.21
CA VAL A 157 -1.15 7.23 5.23
C VAL A 157 -1.96 7.32 6.52
N GLU A 158 -2.58 6.21 6.92
CA GLU A 158 -3.21 6.03 8.24
C GLU A 158 -2.14 5.78 9.32
N VAL A 159 -2.23 6.51 10.43
CA VAL A 159 -1.44 6.24 11.66
C VAL A 159 -1.93 4.93 12.28
N GLY A 160 -1.01 4.03 12.64
CA GLY A 160 -1.36 2.77 13.31
C GLY A 160 -1.83 3.01 14.75
N MET A 161 -0.91 3.43 15.63
CA MET A 161 -1.17 3.64 17.04
C MET A 161 -0.36 4.81 17.61
N GLY A 162 -1.05 5.76 18.26
CA GLY A 162 -0.43 6.97 18.80
C GLY A 162 -0.34 8.08 17.77
N GLY A 163 0.87 8.56 17.48
CA GLY A 163 1.12 9.66 16.55
C GLY A 163 2.58 10.10 16.51
N ALA A 164 3.06 10.74 17.59
CA ALA A 164 4.45 11.23 17.71
C ALA A 164 5.51 10.15 17.43
N THR A 165 5.31 8.96 17.99
CA THR A 165 6.24 7.81 17.98
C THR A 165 5.73 6.62 17.17
N ASP A 166 4.70 6.83 16.35
CA ASP A 166 4.18 5.82 15.42
C ASP A 166 5.11 5.67 14.20
N ALA A 167 5.29 4.45 13.70
CA ALA A 167 6.18 4.15 12.57
C ALA A 167 5.91 5.03 11.33
N THR A 168 4.64 5.33 11.03
CA THR A 168 4.26 6.17 9.90
C THR A 168 4.71 7.62 10.04
N ASN A 169 5.06 8.06 11.25
CA ASN A 169 5.58 9.40 11.53
C ASN A 169 7.03 9.60 11.06
N ALA A 170 7.71 8.52 10.63
CA ALA A 170 8.96 8.58 9.87
C ALA A 170 8.79 9.15 8.45
N MET A 171 7.55 9.31 7.96
CA MET A 171 7.24 10.05 6.74
C MET A 171 7.72 11.51 6.85
N LYS A 172 8.67 11.88 5.98
CA LYS A 172 9.35 13.18 6.00
C LYS A 172 8.53 14.26 5.28
N GLN A 173 8.15 14.00 4.03
CA GLN A 173 7.43 14.97 3.20
C GLN A 173 5.93 14.83 3.42
N LYS A 174 5.35 15.77 4.19
CA LYS A 174 3.91 15.86 4.46
C LYS A 174 3.38 17.17 3.91
N SER A 175 2.23 17.13 3.24
CA SER A 175 1.55 18.32 2.71
C SER A 175 0.27 18.65 3.47
N VAL A 176 -0.40 17.65 4.06
CA VAL A 176 -1.51 17.83 5.00
C VAL A 176 -1.41 16.78 6.11
N THR A 177 -1.78 17.17 7.33
CA THR A 177 -2.06 16.23 8.43
C THR A 177 -3.55 16.30 8.80
N VAL A 178 -4.12 15.21 9.30
CA VAL A 178 -5.53 15.11 9.69
C VAL A 178 -5.63 14.40 11.03
N ILE A 179 -6.42 14.94 11.95
CA ILE A 179 -6.77 14.32 13.22
C ILE A 179 -8.30 14.18 13.28
N SER A 180 -8.78 12.94 13.17
CA SER A 180 -10.19 12.60 13.30
C SER A 180 -10.65 12.63 14.77
N LYS A 181 -11.85 12.11 15.06
CA LYS A 181 -12.38 12.00 16.42
C LYS A 181 -11.38 11.29 17.36
N ILE A 182 -11.08 11.93 18.48
CA ILE A 182 -10.27 11.41 19.58
C ILE A 182 -11.20 10.92 20.68
N ASP A 183 -10.86 9.77 21.24
CA ASP A 183 -11.52 9.12 22.38
C ASP A 183 -10.55 8.13 23.03
N LEU A 184 -10.92 7.58 24.19
CA LEU A 184 -10.17 6.58 24.93
C LEU A 184 -10.03 5.27 24.12
N ASP A 185 -8.81 5.00 23.66
CA ASP A 185 -8.39 3.68 23.17
C ASP A 185 -6.88 3.52 23.36
N HIS A 186 -6.41 2.28 23.50
CA HIS A 186 -5.02 1.93 23.77
C HIS A 186 -4.40 2.69 24.96
N GLN A 187 -5.17 2.86 26.03
CA GLN A 187 -4.74 3.61 27.22
C GLN A 187 -3.44 3.07 27.83
N GLU A 188 -3.23 1.74 27.71
CA GLU A 188 -2.01 1.03 28.08
C GLU A 188 -0.73 1.47 27.32
N TYR A 189 -0.86 2.28 26.27
CA TYR A 189 0.24 2.86 25.49
C TYR A 189 0.16 4.39 25.31
N LEU A 190 -1.05 4.98 25.40
CA LEU A 190 -1.31 6.36 24.95
C LEU A 190 -1.69 7.36 26.05
N GLY A 191 -1.86 6.91 27.29
CA GLY A 191 -2.34 7.72 28.41
C GLY A 191 -3.78 7.36 28.81
N ASN A 192 -4.19 7.77 30.02
CA ASN A 192 -5.48 7.37 30.59
C ASN A 192 -6.60 8.36 30.28
N THR A 193 -6.27 9.59 29.88
CA THR A 193 -7.18 10.69 29.54
C THR A 193 -7.23 10.97 28.04
N ILE A 194 -8.32 11.58 27.56
CA ILE A 194 -8.44 11.97 26.14
C ILE A 194 -7.45 13.09 25.77
N GLU A 195 -7.01 13.89 26.74
CA GLU A 195 -6.03 14.96 26.62
C GLU A 195 -4.60 14.41 26.40
N GLU A 196 -4.17 13.40 27.16
CA GLU A 196 -2.89 12.70 26.93
C GLU A 196 -2.89 12.04 25.54
N ILE A 197 -3.97 11.32 25.22
CA ILE A 197 -4.18 10.65 23.93
C ILE A 197 -4.16 11.67 22.78
N ALA A 198 -4.75 12.87 22.98
CA ALA A 198 -4.69 13.97 22.01
C ALA A 198 -3.26 14.48 21.83
N LYS A 199 -2.50 14.68 22.92
CA LYS A 199 -1.11 15.13 22.88
C LYS A 199 -0.20 14.15 22.13
N VAL A 200 -0.38 12.84 22.31
CA VAL A 200 0.37 11.82 21.56
C VAL A 200 -0.01 11.82 20.08
N LYS A 201 -1.30 11.95 19.75
CA LYS A 201 -1.80 12.04 18.37
C LYS A 201 -1.36 13.32 17.66
N ALA A 202 -1.22 14.44 18.38
CA ALA A 202 -0.81 15.73 17.84
C ALA A 202 0.59 15.69 17.19
N GLY A 203 1.51 14.84 17.68
CA GLY A 203 2.88 14.71 17.16
C GLY A 203 3.03 14.23 15.70
N ILE A 204 1.92 14.01 14.98
CA ILE A 204 1.94 13.89 13.51
C ILE A 204 2.13 15.24 12.79
N MET A 205 1.77 16.35 13.45
CA MET A 205 1.94 17.71 12.93
C MET A 205 3.40 18.02 12.57
N ARG A 206 3.62 18.95 11.64
CA ARG A 206 4.94 19.43 11.24
C ARG A 206 4.91 20.94 11.02
N PRO A 207 6.03 21.68 11.19
CA PRO A 207 6.09 23.11 10.95
C PRO A 207 5.60 23.45 9.55
N GLY A 208 4.74 24.47 9.42
CA GLY A 208 4.16 24.91 8.14
C GLY A 208 3.19 23.94 7.45
N VAL A 209 3.03 22.69 7.93
CA VAL A 209 2.12 21.70 7.33
C VAL A 209 0.75 21.78 7.99
N PRO A 210 -0.32 22.18 7.27
CA PRO A 210 -1.64 22.39 7.87
C PRO A 210 -2.21 21.12 8.50
N CYS A 211 -2.86 21.28 9.65
CA CYS A 211 -3.55 20.20 10.35
C CYS A 211 -5.07 20.37 10.27
N ILE A 212 -5.77 19.42 9.66
CA ILE A 212 -7.23 19.34 9.69
C ILE A 212 -7.64 18.62 10.96
N VAL A 213 -8.58 19.17 11.72
CA VAL A 213 -9.07 18.55 12.96
C VAL A 213 -10.59 18.42 12.93
N ASP A 214 -11.10 17.25 13.29
CA ASP A 214 -12.54 17.05 13.53
C ASP A 214 -13.02 18.06 14.59
N HIS A 215 -13.88 18.97 14.16
CA HIS A 215 -14.34 20.09 14.98
C HIS A 215 -15.31 19.67 16.11
N THR A 216 -15.77 18.42 16.12
CA THR A 216 -16.62 17.85 17.17
C THR A 216 -15.82 17.25 18.33
N ASN A 217 -14.49 17.27 18.29
CA ASN A 217 -13.67 16.92 19.44
C ASN A 217 -13.98 17.84 20.65
N PRO A 218 -13.91 17.33 21.90
CA PRO A 218 -14.14 18.14 23.10
C PRO A 218 -13.27 19.41 23.17
N SER A 219 -13.73 20.43 23.88
CA SER A 219 -13.04 21.72 24.00
C SER A 219 -11.64 21.60 24.62
N SER A 220 -11.44 20.66 25.56
CA SER A 220 -10.16 20.32 26.17
C SER A 220 -9.18 19.73 25.14
N VAL A 221 -9.60 18.71 24.40
CA VAL A 221 -8.87 18.10 23.28
C VAL A 221 -8.50 19.16 22.23
N LEU A 222 -9.45 20.00 21.83
CA LEU A 222 -9.20 21.11 20.90
C LEU A 222 -8.25 22.17 21.49
N GLY A 223 -8.15 22.30 22.81
CA GLY A 223 -7.14 23.12 23.49
C GLY A 223 -5.73 22.53 23.31
N VAL A 224 -5.54 21.28 23.76
CA VAL A 224 -4.27 20.53 23.65
C VAL A 224 -3.74 20.50 22.22
N LEU A 225 -4.61 20.26 21.24
CA LEU A 225 -4.23 20.25 19.83
C LEU A 225 -3.75 21.64 19.34
N ARG A 226 -4.40 22.73 19.76
CA ARG A 226 -3.98 24.11 19.39
C ARG A 226 -2.65 24.50 20.01
N GLU A 227 -2.42 24.17 21.28
CA GLU A 227 -1.16 24.41 21.99
C GLU A 227 0.00 23.64 21.30
N HIS A 228 -0.24 22.38 20.92
CA HIS A 228 0.75 21.62 20.16
C HIS A 228 1.00 22.18 18.76
N ALA A 229 -0.06 22.59 18.04
CA ALA A 229 0.09 23.22 16.73
C ALA A 229 0.94 24.51 16.81
N GLN A 230 0.69 25.36 17.81
CA GLN A 230 1.46 26.59 18.04
C GLN A 230 2.93 26.29 18.35
N SER A 231 3.22 25.37 19.27
CA SER A 231 4.60 25.00 19.64
C SER A 231 5.37 24.27 18.53
N VAL A 232 4.69 23.62 17.59
CA VAL A 232 5.27 23.03 16.37
C VAL A 232 5.36 24.03 15.20
N GLY A 233 4.78 25.22 15.30
CA GLY A 233 4.80 26.23 14.23
C GLY A 233 3.88 25.86 13.06
N THR A 234 2.65 25.43 13.36
CA THR A 234 1.59 25.18 12.36
C THR A 234 0.21 25.64 12.86
N GLN A 235 -0.80 25.55 12.01
CA GLN A 235 -2.18 25.95 12.29
C GLN A 235 -3.17 24.79 12.14
N ILE A 236 -4.21 24.81 12.97
CA ILE A 236 -5.36 23.92 12.85
C ILE A 236 -6.46 24.57 12.01
N SER A 237 -6.92 23.84 11.00
CA SER A 237 -8.18 24.12 10.31
C SER A 237 -9.27 23.15 10.83
N PRO A 238 -10.29 23.64 11.57
CA PRO A 238 -11.40 22.81 11.99
C PRO A 238 -12.22 22.34 10.78
N SER A 239 -12.65 21.08 10.79
CA SER A 239 -13.34 20.43 9.65
C SER A 239 -14.63 21.14 9.23
N SER A 240 -15.28 21.89 10.12
CA SER A 240 -16.43 22.74 9.82
C SER A 240 -16.19 23.77 8.71
N LYS A 241 -14.93 24.16 8.43
CA LYS A 241 -14.60 25.00 7.25
C LYS A 241 -14.95 24.34 5.91
N ALA A 242 -15.18 23.02 5.85
CA ALA A 242 -15.68 22.33 4.66
C ALA A 242 -17.21 22.27 4.56
N LEU A 243 -17.99 22.83 5.50
CA LEU A 243 -19.46 22.85 5.40
C LEU A 243 -19.96 23.49 4.09
N PRO A 244 -19.41 24.64 3.61
CA PRO A 244 -19.78 25.18 2.29
C PRO A 244 -19.40 24.27 1.12
N LEU A 245 -18.31 23.51 1.26
CA LEU A 245 -17.81 22.59 0.23
C LEU A 245 -18.69 21.33 0.08
N ILE A 246 -19.54 21.04 1.07
CA ILE A 246 -20.51 19.94 1.03
C ILE A 246 -21.96 20.43 0.99
N ALA A 247 -22.21 21.74 0.80
CA ALA A 247 -23.55 22.33 0.88
C ALA A 247 -24.54 21.78 -0.17
N GLY A 248 -24.02 21.33 -1.32
CA GLY A 248 -24.81 20.66 -2.37
C GLY A 248 -25.00 19.14 -2.16
N LEU A 249 -24.71 18.60 -0.97
CA LEU A 249 -24.87 17.18 -0.66
C LEU A 249 -26.36 16.79 -0.59
N ASP A 250 -26.73 15.75 -1.33
CA ASP A 250 -28.03 15.10 -1.31
C ASP A 250 -28.22 14.26 -0.02
N GLN A 251 -28.56 14.96 1.06
CA GLN A 251 -28.71 14.37 2.39
C GLN A 251 -29.80 13.29 2.43
N ASP A 252 -30.90 13.47 1.71
CA ASP A 252 -32.02 12.52 1.67
C ASP A 252 -31.68 11.22 0.92
N ARG A 253 -30.79 11.27 -0.07
CA ARG A 253 -30.32 10.06 -0.76
C ARG A 253 -29.22 9.32 -0.01
N PHE A 254 -28.27 10.03 0.60
CA PHE A 254 -27.11 9.40 1.25
C PHE A 254 -27.33 9.10 2.74
N LYS A 255 -28.16 9.89 3.44
CA LYS A 255 -28.55 9.72 4.85
C LYS A 255 -27.39 9.33 5.77
N LEU A 256 -26.27 10.05 5.63
CA LEU A 256 -25.04 9.84 6.40
C LEU A 256 -25.29 9.96 7.90
N GLU A 257 -24.59 9.17 8.70
CA GLU A 257 -24.54 9.36 10.15
C GLU A 257 -23.55 10.46 10.53
N ASP A 258 -23.69 11.03 11.73
CA ASP A 258 -22.97 12.25 12.15
C ASP A 258 -21.45 12.11 11.98
N TYR A 259 -20.91 10.96 12.38
CA TYR A 259 -19.47 10.65 12.25
C TYR A 259 -19.02 10.45 10.80
N GLU A 260 -19.91 10.00 9.90
CA GLU A 260 -19.62 9.88 8.47
C GLU A 260 -19.56 11.27 7.82
N GLN A 261 -20.44 12.19 8.23
CA GLN A 261 -20.37 13.59 7.82
C GLN A 261 -19.10 14.27 8.35
N GLN A 262 -18.67 13.99 9.60
CA GLN A 262 -17.38 14.52 10.10
C GLN A 262 -16.17 13.96 9.34
N ASN A 263 -16.16 12.66 9.03
CA ASN A 263 -15.12 12.06 8.19
C ASN A 263 -15.10 12.67 6.77
N LEU A 264 -16.28 12.94 6.18
CA LEU A 264 -16.40 13.63 4.89
C LEU A 264 -15.88 15.07 4.96
N LEU A 265 -16.20 15.82 6.01
CA LEU A 265 -15.69 17.18 6.22
C LEU A 265 -14.16 17.20 6.38
N CYS A 266 -13.60 16.29 7.17
CA CYS A 266 -12.14 16.13 7.33
C CYS A 266 -11.45 15.79 5.99
N ALA A 267 -11.98 14.82 5.23
CA ALA A 267 -11.43 14.46 3.92
C ALA A 267 -11.54 15.61 2.90
N THR A 268 -12.69 16.29 2.84
CA THR A 268 -12.95 17.37 1.88
C THR A 268 -12.06 18.58 2.15
N LEU A 269 -11.86 18.95 3.42
CA LEU A 269 -10.97 20.05 3.78
C LEU A 269 -9.50 19.72 3.51
N ALA A 270 -9.07 18.48 3.82
CA ALA A 270 -7.73 18.01 3.51
C ALA A 270 -7.45 18.01 1.99
N PHE A 271 -8.42 17.56 1.18
CA PHE A 271 -8.31 17.63 -0.28
C PHE A 271 -8.24 19.08 -0.79
N ARG A 272 -9.09 19.99 -0.28
CA ARG A 272 -9.07 21.41 -0.66
C ARG A 272 -7.74 22.10 -0.34
N HIS A 273 -7.08 21.74 0.77
CA HIS A 273 -5.76 22.28 1.12
C HIS A 273 -4.65 21.82 0.15
N LEU A 274 -4.74 20.61 -0.41
CA LEU A 274 -3.81 20.12 -1.44
C LEU A 274 -4.09 20.71 -2.82
N PHE A 275 -5.38 20.92 -3.13
CA PHE A 275 -5.84 21.33 -4.45
C PHE A 275 -6.86 22.48 -4.35
N PRO A 276 -6.43 23.72 -4.05
CA PRO A 276 -7.33 24.85 -3.81
C PRO A 276 -8.32 25.13 -4.96
N HIS A 277 -7.88 24.84 -6.19
CA HIS A 277 -8.61 25.09 -7.44
C HIS A 277 -9.33 23.85 -8.02
N LEU A 278 -9.38 22.73 -7.29
CA LEU A 278 -10.16 21.55 -7.71
C LEU A 278 -11.42 21.41 -6.85
N ASP A 279 -12.57 21.67 -7.48
CA ASP A 279 -13.87 21.36 -6.89
C ASP A 279 -14.20 19.86 -7.06
N ILE A 280 -14.83 19.28 -6.03
CA ILE A 280 -15.23 17.88 -5.98
C ILE A 280 -16.74 17.81 -5.88
N ASP A 281 -17.37 17.12 -6.82
CA ASP A 281 -18.76 16.67 -6.70
C ASP A 281 -18.85 15.57 -5.64
N VAL A 282 -19.29 15.93 -4.44
CA VAL A 282 -19.45 15.01 -3.30
C VAL A 282 -20.59 14.01 -3.50
N ASN A 283 -21.60 14.32 -4.31
CA ASN A 283 -22.67 13.38 -4.64
C ASN A 283 -22.14 12.27 -5.55
N LYS A 284 -21.27 12.62 -6.52
CA LYS A 284 -20.57 11.66 -7.37
C LYS A 284 -19.53 10.85 -6.59
N LEU A 285 -18.83 11.46 -5.63
CA LEU A 285 -17.94 10.76 -4.72
C LEU A 285 -18.67 9.66 -3.95
N LEU A 286 -19.77 10.00 -3.27
CA LEU A 286 -20.55 9.04 -2.48
C LEU A 286 -21.29 8.03 -3.37
N SER A 287 -21.71 8.41 -4.57
CA SER A 287 -22.25 7.48 -5.59
C SER A 287 -21.25 6.39 -5.98
N MET A 288 -19.94 6.67 -5.94
CA MET A 288 -18.87 5.70 -6.19
C MET A 288 -18.57 4.79 -4.97
N LYS A 289 -19.26 5.01 -3.85
CA LYS A 289 -19.17 4.29 -2.56
C LYS A 289 -17.71 4.06 -2.13
N PRO A 290 -16.96 5.09 -1.70
CA PRO A 290 -15.56 4.95 -1.29
C PRO A 290 -15.43 3.85 -0.24
N TYR A 291 -14.62 2.83 -0.52
CA TYR A 291 -14.78 1.51 0.09
C TYR A 291 -13.61 1.17 1.02
N LEU A 292 -13.97 0.75 2.22
CA LEU A 292 -13.08 0.25 3.26
C LEU A 292 -13.71 -1.03 3.84
N PRO A 293 -13.10 -2.21 3.69
CA PRO A 293 -13.69 -3.46 4.15
C PRO A 293 -13.99 -3.46 5.66
N GLY A 294 -15.11 -4.05 6.07
CA GLY A 294 -15.50 -4.12 7.48
C GLY A 294 -15.90 -2.78 8.10
N ARG A 295 -16.60 -1.93 7.33
CA ARG A 295 -17.26 -0.70 7.82
C ARG A 295 -18.70 -0.67 7.30
N LYS A 296 -19.67 -1.00 8.17
CA LYS A 296 -21.09 -1.21 7.84
C LYS A 296 -21.29 -1.97 6.51
N GLU A 297 -20.50 -3.00 6.28
CA GLU A 297 -20.45 -3.73 5.01
C GLU A 297 -21.46 -4.88 5.02
N TYR A 298 -22.28 -4.99 3.98
CA TYR A 298 -23.13 -6.16 3.77
C TYR A 298 -22.36 -7.23 2.98
N VAL A 299 -22.28 -8.45 3.52
CA VAL A 299 -21.45 -9.54 2.98
C VAL A 299 -22.29 -10.80 2.81
N GLY A 300 -22.19 -11.46 1.65
CA GLY A 300 -22.90 -12.70 1.36
C GLY A 300 -22.30 -13.90 2.10
N VAL A 301 -23.14 -14.80 2.60
CA VAL A 301 -22.71 -16.00 3.35
C VAL A 301 -23.35 -17.30 2.84
N SER A 302 -24.12 -17.25 1.73
CA SER A 302 -24.85 -18.42 1.22
C SER A 302 -23.96 -19.62 0.89
N GLY A 303 -22.66 -19.43 0.61
CA GLY A 303 -21.73 -20.54 0.43
C GLY A 303 -21.23 -21.11 1.77
N LEU A 304 -20.93 -20.25 2.75
CA LEU A 304 -20.49 -20.66 4.09
C LEU A 304 -21.58 -21.43 4.85
N THR A 305 -22.85 -21.13 4.54
CA THR A 305 -24.03 -21.71 5.19
C THR A 305 -24.79 -22.70 4.30
N ASP A 306 -24.15 -23.26 3.26
CA ASP A 306 -24.71 -24.34 2.42
C ASP A 306 -26.12 -24.03 1.85
N GLY A 307 -26.36 -22.77 1.47
CA GLY A 307 -27.64 -22.28 0.94
C GLY A 307 -28.67 -21.82 1.98
N LEU A 308 -28.48 -22.14 3.27
CA LEU A 308 -29.43 -21.87 4.38
C LEU A 308 -29.89 -20.41 4.48
N ARG A 309 -29.04 -19.45 4.10
CA ARG A 309 -29.31 -18.02 4.15
C ARG A 309 -28.92 -17.34 2.84
N GLN A 310 -29.85 -16.58 2.28
CA GLN A 310 -29.69 -15.82 1.03
C GLN A 310 -29.42 -14.33 1.27
N LYS A 311 -29.96 -13.70 2.33
CA LYS A 311 -29.59 -12.32 2.66
C LYS A 311 -28.15 -12.20 3.16
N PRO A 312 -27.46 -11.08 2.87
CA PRO A 312 -26.17 -10.81 3.48
C PRO A 312 -26.27 -10.66 5.01
N VAL A 313 -25.13 -10.76 5.67
CA VAL A 313 -24.91 -10.32 7.06
C VAL A 313 -24.31 -8.92 7.06
N LEU A 314 -24.53 -8.14 8.12
CA LEU A 314 -23.87 -6.85 8.31
C LEU A 314 -22.52 -7.06 9.03
N VAL A 315 -21.50 -6.32 8.65
CA VAL A 315 -20.13 -6.47 9.16
C VAL A 315 -19.53 -5.11 9.50
N ASP A 316 -19.18 -4.88 10.76
CA ASP A 316 -18.55 -3.62 11.18
C ASP A 316 -17.45 -3.82 12.24
N GLY A 317 -16.35 -3.08 12.10
CA GLY A 317 -15.17 -3.15 12.95
C GLY A 317 -15.25 -2.42 14.30
N ALA A 318 -16.42 -2.14 14.86
CA ALA A 318 -16.58 -1.51 16.17
C ALA A 318 -15.84 -2.29 17.29
N HIS A 319 -14.86 -1.66 17.94
CA HIS A 319 -13.95 -2.31 18.91
C HIS A 319 -13.56 -1.41 20.11
N ASN A 320 -14.27 -0.29 20.30
CA ASN A 320 -14.18 0.64 21.41
C ASN A 320 -15.56 1.30 21.61
N MET A 321 -15.80 1.99 22.74
CA MET A 321 -17.13 2.54 23.06
C MET A 321 -17.68 3.46 21.95
N LEU A 322 -16.89 4.42 21.47
CA LEU A 322 -17.28 5.32 20.38
C LEU A 322 -17.71 4.59 19.09
N GLY A 323 -17.07 3.46 18.76
CA GLY A 323 -17.47 2.63 17.61
C GLY A 323 -18.71 1.78 17.90
N VAL A 324 -18.81 1.25 19.12
CA VAL A 324 -19.94 0.45 19.60
C VAL A 324 -21.23 1.28 19.68
N GLU A 325 -21.17 2.50 20.20
CA GLU A 325 -22.30 3.42 20.29
C GLU A 325 -22.79 3.86 18.89
N ALA A 326 -21.86 4.10 17.96
CA ALA A 326 -22.19 4.37 16.56
C ALA A 326 -22.88 3.16 15.90
N LEU A 327 -22.39 1.94 16.14
CA LEU A 327 -23.01 0.72 15.64
C LEU A 327 -24.39 0.46 16.30
N ALA A 328 -24.54 0.69 17.60
CA ALA A 328 -25.82 0.58 18.31
C ALA A 328 -26.85 1.56 17.71
N LYS A 329 -26.47 2.83 17.51
CA LYS A 329 -27.31 3.85 16.86
C LYS A 329 -27.68 3.45 15.43
N HIS A 330 -26.74 2.90 14.65
CA HIS A 330 -27.00 2.41 13.31
C HIS A 330 -28.01 1.25 13.31
N VAL A 331 -27.81 0.26 14.20
CA VAL A 331 -28.65 -0.94 14.26
C VAL A 331 -30.07 -0.59 14.71
N GLU A 332 -30.22 0.22 15.75
CA GLU A 332 -31.52 0.65 16.26
C GLU A 332 -32.30 1.49 15.22
N THR A 333 -31.63 2.35 14.43
CA THR A 333 -32.30 3.25 13.48
C THR A 333 -32.43 2.73 12.05
N ARG A 334 -31.67 1.69 11.65
CA ARG A 334 -31.61 1.21 10.25
C ARG A 334 -31.78 -0.31 10.07
N VAL A 335 -31.59 -1.13 11.11
CA VAL A 335 -31.48 -2.60 10.99
C VAL A 335 -32.56 -3.33 11.77
N ARG A 336 -32.77 -2.96 13.05
CA ARG A 336 -33.88 -3.48 13.87
C ARG A 336 -35.22 -2.99 13.28
N LYS A 337 -36.25 -3.81 13.42
CA LYS A 337 -37.64 -3.47 13.11
C LYS A 337 -38.51 -3.97 14.24
N ASP A 338 -39.23 -3.06 14.89
CA ASP A 338 -40.09 -3.39 16.04
C ASP A 338 -39.29 -4.20 17.09
N ASP A 339 -39.92 -5.19 17.74
CA ASP A 339 -39.24 -6.09 18.70
C ASP A 339 -38.45 -7.25 18.03
N GLN A 340 -38.07 -7.14 16.75
CA GLN A 340 -37.31 -8.20 16.10
C GLN A 340 -35.91 -8.37 16.72
N PRO A 341 -35.49 -9.61 17.01
CA PRO A 341 -34.19 -9.88 17.60
C PRO A 341 -33.06 -9.70 16.58
N ILE A 342 -31.95 -9.12 17.01
CA ILE A 342 -30.68 -9.15 16.28
C ILE A 342 -29.92 -10.41 16.71
N THR A 343 -29.34 -11.14 15.75
CA THR A 343 -28.38 -12.20 16.08
C THR A 343 -26.96 -11.71 15.84
N TRP A 344 -26.22 -11.54 16.93
CA TRP A 344 -24.87 -11.01 16.95
C TRP A 344 -23.83 -12.13 16.90
N VAL A 345 -22.77 -11.93 16.13
CA VAL A 345 -21.51 -12.68 16.23
C VAL A 345 -20.42 -11.68 16.62
N MET A 346 -19.93 -11.76 17.85
CA MET A 346 -18.97 -10.82 18.41
C MET A 346 -17.66 -11.52 18.76
N GLY A 347 -16.54 -10.86 18.53
CA GLY A 347 -15.26 -11.25 19.11
C GLY A 347 -14.43 -10.01 19.36
N LEU A 348 -14.03 -9.80 20.61
CA LEU A 348 -13.28 -8.60 21.03
C LEU A 348 -11.80 -8.93 21.21
N SER A 349 -10.93 -7.93 21.09
CA SER A 349 -9.51 -8.07 21.42
C SER A 349 -9.28 -7.97 22.93
N ALA A 350 -8.49 -8.86 23.51
CA ALA A 350 -8.14 -8.82 24.92
C ALA A 350 -7.42 -7.50 25.30
N SER A 351 -7.75 -7.01 26.49
CA SER A 351 -7.29 -5.73 27.04
C SER A 351 -7.45 -5.73 28.56
N LYS A 352 -6.72 -4.85 29.26
CA LYS A 352 -6.93 -4.54 30.68
C LYS A 352 -7.71 -3.24 30.93
N SER A 353 -7.97 -2.48 29.86
CA SER A 353 -8.54 -1.12 29.88
C SER A 353 -9.95 -1.06 29.27
N LYS A 354 -10.30 -1.95 28.33
CA LYS A 354 -11.60 -1.91 27.63
C LYS A 354 -12.76 -2.39 28.52
N PRO A 355 -13.89 -1.66 28.58
CA PRO A 355 -15.04 -2.04 29.39
C PRO A 355 -15.90 -3.08 28.65
N PHE A 356 -15.42 -4.33 28.59
CA PHE A 356 -16.03 -5.42 27.82
C PHE A 356 -17.54 -5.57 28.04
N SER A 357 -17.99 -5.58 29.30
CA SER A 357 -19.41 -5.73 29.63
C SER A 357 -20.26 -4.62 29.02
N LYS A 358 -19.89 -3.35 29.26
CA LYS A 358 -20.56 -2.16 28.68
C LYS A 358 -20.59 -2.17 27.15
N MET A 359 -19.54 -2.69 26.51
CA MET A 359 -19.50 -2.82 25.04
C MET A 359 -20.50 -3.86 24.52
N ILE A 360 -20.76 -4.93 25.27
CA ILE A 360 -21.77 -5.95 24.93
C ILE A 360 -23.17 -5.42 25.26
N GLU A 361 -23.37 -4.88 26.47
CA GLU A 361 -24.62 -4.28 26.98
C GLU A 361 -25.17 -3.18 26.07
N ALA A 362 -24.31 -2.33 25.49
CA ALA A 362 -24.74 -1.26 24.59
C ALA A 362 -25.39 -1.79 23.29
N LEU A 363 -24.92 -2.94 22.80
CA LEU A 363 -25.41 -3.58 21.56
C LEU A 363 -26.60 -4.50 21.83
N LEU A 364 -26.53 -5.34 22.87
CA LEU A 364 -27.54 -6.35 23.16
C LEU A 364 -28.87 -5.75 23.64
N ARG A 365 -29.95 -6.47 23.36
CA ARG A 365 -31.25 -6.33 24.02
C ARG A 365 -31.73 -7.70 24.50
N PRO A 366 -32.62 -7.81 25.52
CA PRO A 366 -32.94 -9.10 26.13
C PRO A 366 -33.57 -10.17 25.21
N GLN A 367 -34.08 -9.76 24.05
CA GLN A 367 -34.63 -10.60 22.99
C GLN A 367 -33.59 -11.04 21.91
N ASP A 368 -32.43 -10.39 21.85
CA ASP A 368 -31.37 -10.68 20.87
C ASP A 368 -30.74 -12.07 21.07
N ASN A 369 -29.92 -12.52 20.13
CA ASN A 369 -29.11 -13.73 20.26
C ASN A 369 -27.63 -13.36 20.15
N LEU A 370 -26.73 -14.09 20.84
CA LEU A 370 -25.30 -13.85 20.79
C LEU A 370 -24.49 -15.14 20.58
N ALA A 371 -23.58 -15.10 19.60
CA ALA A 371 -22.38 -15.89 19.62
C ALA A 371 -21.17 -15.01 19.94
N PHE A 372 -20.49 -15.27 21.05
CA PHE A 372 -19.19 -14.69 21.33
C PHE A 372 -18.10 -15.69 20.95
N VAL A 373 -17.11 -15.23 20.18
CA VAL A 373 -16.09 -16.06 19.54
C VAL A 373 -14.70 -15.44 19.65
N GLU A 374 -13.70 -16.30 19.50
CA GLU A 374 -12.30 -15.93 19.42
C GLU A 374 -11.85 -15.85 17.96
N TYR A 375 -10.71 -15.21 17.72
CA TYR A 375 -10.10 -15.09 16.40
C TYR A 375 -8.63 -15.51 16.45
N THR A 376 -8.12 -16.10 15.37
CA THR A 376 -6.73 -16.54 15.27
C THR A 376 -5.78 -15.35 15.34
N GLN A 377 -4.98 -15.29 16.41
CA GLN A 377 -3.98 -14.25 16.60
C GLN A 377 -2.84 -14.41 15.58
N GLY A 378 -2.63 -13.38 14.75
CA GLY A 378 -1.46 -13.25 13.88
C GLY A 378 -0.31 -12.45 14.52
N PRO A 379 0.86 -12.36 13.85
CA PRO A 379 2.13 -11.94 14.47
C PRO A 379 2.22 -10.52 15.05
N ASN A 380 1.22 -9.67 14.86
CA ASN A 380 1.14 -8.32 15.42
C ASN A 380 -0.23 -8.01 16.04
N ASP A 381 -1.12 -8.99 16.09
CA ASP A 381 -2.49 -8.79 16.55
C ASP A 381 -2.55 -8.96 18.08
N PRO A 382 -3.46 -8.25 18.78
CA PRO A 382 -3.86 -8.66 20.13
C PRO A 382 -4.40 -10.10 20.13
N PRO A 383 -4.19 -10.87 21.21
CA PRO A 383 -4.98 -12.09 21.43
C PRO A 383 -6.47 -11.72 21.55
N ALA A 384 -7.34 -12.68 21.23
CA ALA A 384 -8.78 -12.52 21.43
C ALA A 384 -9.12 -12.49 22.93
N ALA A 385 -10.24 -11.86 23.28
CA ALA A 385 -10.84 -12.00 24.61
C ALA A 385 -11.54 -13.37 24.70
N PRO A 386 -11.33 -14.16 25.77
CA PRO A 386 -11.89 -15.51 25.88
C PRO A 386 -13.41 -15.54 25.70
N ALA A 387 -13.92 -16.54 24.97
CA ALA A 387 -15.34 -16.62 24.63
C ALA A 387 -16.26 -16.64 25.86
N ASP A 388 -15.83 -17.32 26.93
CA ASP A 388 -16.58 -17.43 28.19
C ASP A 388 -16.79 -16.09 28.90
N LEU A 389 -15.91 -15.10 28.69
CA LEU A 389 -16.10 -13.74 29.25
C LEU A 389 -17.32 -13.06 28.60
N GLY A 390 -17.44 -13.17 27.28
CA GLY A 390 -18.59 -12.63 26.56
C GLY A 390 -19.88 -13.41 26.83
N ARG A 391 -19.78 -14.74 26.98
CA ARG A 391 -20.89 -15.61 27.40
C ARG A 391 -21.40 -15.25 28.79
N GLY A 392 -20.51 -15.01 29.75
CA GLY A 392 -20.85 -14.62 31.11
C GLY A 392 -21.72 -13.35 31.16
N VAL A 393 -21.25 -12.27 30.53
CA VAL A 393 -22.02 -11.00 30.43
C VAL A 393 -23.37 -11.22 29.76
N ALA A 394 -23.42 -12.01 28.68
CA ALA A 394 -24.65 -12.24 27.94
C ALA A 394 -25.70 -13.08 28.70
N LYS A 395 -25.30 -13.94 29.64
CA LYS A 395 -26.25 -14.67 30.50
C LYS A 395 -27.07 -13.74 31.41
N GLU A 396 -26.51 -12.58 31.80
CA GLU A 396 -27.23 -11.58 32.60
C GLU A 396 -28.11 -10.66 31.73
N ALA A 397 -27.75 -10.49 30.45
CA ALA A 397 -28.43 -9.58 29.52
C ALA A 397 -29.58 -10.22 28.71
N LEU A 398 -29.59 -11.54 28.52
CA LEU A 398 -30.54 -12.27 27.65
C LEU A 398 -31.64 -12.99 28.45
N LYS A 399 -32.85 -13.10 27.89
CA LYS A 399 -34.02 -13.73 28.56
C LYS A 399 -33.89 -15.25 28.77
N ASN A 400 -33.19 -15.97 27.89
CA ASN A 400 -33.12 -17.44 27.88
C ASN A 400 -31.73 -17.93 27.45
N GLU A 401 -31.24 -19.03 28.03
CA GLU A 401 -29.94 -19.61 27.64
C GLU A 401 -29.89 -20.03 26.16
N SER A 402 -31.01 -20.41 25.54
CA SER A 402 -31.06 -20.80 24.13
C SER A 402 -30.80 -19.65 23.15
N GLN A 403 -30.72 -18.40 23.63
CA GLN A 403 -30.30 -17.22 22.85
C GLN A 403 -28.77 -17.08 22.78
N LEU A 404 -28.02 -17.83 23.58
CA LEU A 404 -26.56 -17.84 23.62
C LEU A 404 -26.01 -19.04 22.84
N TYR A 405 -24.91 -18.84 22.13
CA TYR A 405 -24.15 -19.91 21.48
C TYR A 405 -23.08 -20.48 22.42
N ASP A 406 -23.12 -21.79 22.61
CA ASP A 406 -22.32 -22.59 23.56
C ASP A 406 -21.24 -23.46 22.90
N GLY A 407 -21.35 -23.74 21.59
CA GLY A 407 -20.41 -24.57 20.81
C GLY A 407 -19.01 -24.00 20.61
N GLU A 408 -18.24 -24.56 19.67
CA GLU A 408 -16.86 -24.16 19.39
C GLU A 408 -16.71 -22.64 19.15
N PRO A 409 -15.73 -21.95 19.79
CA PRO A 409 -15.63 -20.50 19.78
C PRO A 409 -15.06 -19.93 18.46
N ASP A 410 -15.34 -20.56 17.32
CA ASP A 410 -14.85 -20.18 16.00
C ASP A 410 -15.89 -19.40 15.16
N ILE A 411 -15.38 -18.52 14.29
CA ILE A 411 -16.19 -17.63 13.46
C ILE A 411 -17.03 -18.34 12.38
N ALA A 412 -16.63 -19.51 11.89
CA ALA A 412 -17.40 -20.25 10.88
C ALA A 412 -18.60 -20.94 11.51
N SER A 413 -18.40 -21.66 12.62
CA SER A 413 -19.47 -22.34 13.35
C SER A 413 -20.47 -21.36 13.94
N ALA A 414 -20.00 -20.26 14.54
CA ALA A 414 -20.87 -19.20 15.04
C ALA A 414 -21.68 -18.49 13.95
N VAL A 415 -21.14 -18.26 12.75
CA VAL A 415 -21.93 -17.67 11.64
C VAL A 415 -22.98 -18.65 11.12
N ARG A 416 -22.68 -19.95 11.04
CA ARG A 416 -23.70 -20.97 10.68
C ARG A 416 -24.82 -21.04 11.72
N TRP A 417 -24.48 -21.10 13.01
CA TRP A 417 -25.45 -21.02 14.11
C TRP A 417 -26.29 -19.73 14.02
N ALA A 418 -25.64 -18.58 13.81
CA ALA A 418 -26.31 -17.29 13.75
C ALA A 418 -27.31 -17.19 12.60
N CYS A 419 -26.93 -17.71 11.42
CA CYS A 419 -27.80 -17.76 10.25
C CYS A 419 -28.96 -18.75 10.43
N SER A 420 -28.74 -19.89 11.10
CA SER A 420 -29.81 -20.82 11.48
C SER A 420 -30.78 -20.18 12.48
N LYS A 421 -30.26 -19.58 13.56
CA LYS A 421 -31.03 -18.94 14.64
C LYS A 421 -31.85 -17.74 14.17
N ALA A 422 -31.33 -16.94 13.23
CA ALA A 422 -32.02 -15.79 12.66
C ALA A 422 -32.88 -16.14 11.42
N GLY A 423 -32.60 -17.25 10.74
CA GLY A 423 -33.06 -17.52 9.39
C GLY A 423 -32.72 -16.36 8.45
N GLU A 424 -33.77 -15.71 7.93
CA GLU A 424 -33.69 -14.52 7.08
C GLU A 424 -33.81 -13.18 7.84
N GLY A 425 -33.67 -13.20 9.17
CA GLY A 425 -33.59 -12.02 10.04
C GLY A 425 -32.24 -11.28 10.00
N PRO A 426 -32.03 -10.26 10.84
CA PRO A 426 -30.78 -9.52 10.90
C PRO A 426 -29.67 -10.29 11.64
N VAL A 427 -28.52 -10.44 10.98
CA VAL A 427 -27.29 -11.05 11.53
C VAL A 427 -26.14 -10.04 11.39
N ILE A 428 -25.37 -9.83 12.46
CA ILE A 428 -24.31 -8.80 12.53
C ILE A 428 -23.02 -9.38 13.09
N ILE A 429 -21.90 -9.20 12.38
CA ILE A 429 -20.55 -9.61 12.78
C ILE A 429 -19.76 -8.37 13.22
N THR A 430 -19.25 -8.35 14.45
CA THR A 430 -18.62 -7.15 15.05
C THR A 430 -17.59 -7.46 16.15
N GLY A 431 -17.03 -6.43 16.78
CA GLY A 431 -16.11 -6.49 17.92
C GLY A 431 -14.63 -6.37 17.55
N SER A 432 -14.21 -6.90 16.40
CA SER A 432 -12.79 -6.94 16.04
C SER A 432 -12.56 -6.97 14.53
N LEU A 433 -11.65 -6.10 14.08
CA LEU A 433 -11.15 -6.14 12.70
C LEU A 433 -10.31 -7.39 12.41
N TYR A 434 -9.75 -8.02 13.44
CA TYR A 434 -9.01 -9.27 13.31
C TYR A 434 -9.95 -10.46 13.08
N LEU A 435 -11.13 -10.45 13.71
CA LEU A 435 -12.22 -11.40 13.45
C LEU A 435 -12.78 -11.23 12.03
N ILE A 436 -13.08 -10.00 11.62
CA ILE A 436 -13.59 -9.70 10.26
C ILE A 436 -12.61 -10.16 9.17
N ARG A 437 -11.31 -9.95 9.41
CA ARG A 437 -10.22 -10.42 8.55
C ARG A 437 -10.11 -11.94 8.47
N GLU A 438 -10.64 -12.68 9.44
CA GLU A 438 -10.72 -14.14 9.43
C GLU A 438 -12.00 -14.63 8.75
N PHE A 439 -13.15 -14.02 9.10
CA PHE A 439 -14.42 -14.21 8.40
C PHE A 439 -14.28 -14.07 6.87
N TYR A 440 -13.56 -13.05 6.39
CA TYR A 440 -13.30 -12.84 4.96
C TYR A 440 -12.34 -13.82 4.28
N LYS A 441 -11.82 -14.82 5.02
CA LYS A 441 -11.01 -15.92 4.46
C LYS A 441 -11.77 -17.24 4.43
N LEU A 442 -12.94 -17.32 5.05
CA LEU A 442 -13.78 -18.51 5.04
C LEU A 442 -14.29 -18.78 3.61
N GLU A 443 -14.35 -20.06 3.25
CA GLU A 443 -14.96 -20.46 1.98
C GLU A 443 -16.45 -20.11 1.96
N GLY A 444 -16.94 -19.69 0.78
CA GLY A 444 -18.34 -19.30 0.61
C GLY A 444 -18.75 -17.95 1.21
N VAL A 445 -17.80 -17.14 1.70
CA VAL A 445 -18.02 -15.73 2.09
C VAL A 445 -17.74 -14.79 0.92
N GLU A 446 -18.72 -13.96 0.60
CA GLU A 446 -18.77 -13.13 -0.62
C GLU A 446 -18.85 -11.63 -0.28
N GLN A 447 -17.68 -10.96 -0.23
CA GLN A 447 -17.62 -9.49 -0.20
C GLN A 447 -18.32 -8.89 -1.44
N GLN A 448 -19.22 -7.92 -1.23
CA GLN A 448 -19.90 -7.23 -2.33
C GLN A 448 -18.95 -6.49 -3.28
N ARG A 449 -17.76 -6.09 -2.81
CA ARG A 449 -16.80 -5.32 -3.61
C ARG A 449 -15.36 -5.85 -3.51
N LYS A 450 -15.06 -6.83 -4.35
CA LYS A 450 -13.71 -7.41 -4.49
C LYS A 450 -12.77 -6.38 -5.18
N ILE A 451 -11.91 -5.69 -4.41
CA ILE A 451 -10.86 -4.80 -4.96
C ILE A 451 -9.88 -5.64 -5.78
N GLY A 452 -9.68 -5.27 -7.05
CA GLY A 452 -8.81 -6.02 -7.96
C GLY A 452 -7.33 -5.62 -7.87
N THR A 453 -6.48 -6.57 -7.47
CA THR A 453 -5.02 -6.43 -7.33
C THR A 453 -4.30 -5.89 -8.58
N ARG A 454 -3.20 -5.15 -8.35
CA ARG A 454 -2.24 -4.75 -9.40
C ARG A 454 -1.65 -5.99 -10.08
N ARG A 455 -1.41 -5.90 -11.39
CA ARG A 455 -0.78 -6.98 -12.18
C ARG A 455 0.74 -7.01 -11.92
N PRO A 456 1.40 -8.18 -11.99
CA PRO A 456 2.85 -8.28 -11.80
C PRO A 456 3.68 -7.34 -12.69
N GLY A 457 4.61 -6.61 -12.07
CA GLY A 457 5.44 -5.58 -12.71
C GLY A 457 6.77 -6.07 -13.29
N ARG A 458 7.61 -5.14 -13.77
CA ARG A 458 8.94 -5.44 -14.37
C ARG A 458 9.89 -6.16 -13.39
N ALA A 459 9.93 -5.72 -12.14
CA ALA A 459 10.75 -6.34 -11.10
C ALA A 459 10.34 -7.81 -10.84
N GLN A 460 9.03 -8.08 -10.84
CA GLN A 460 8.51 -9.44 -10.69
C GLN A 460 8.76 -10.30 -11.93
N LEU A 461 8.66 -9.75 -13.14
CA LEU A 461 9.05 -10.47 -14.35
C LEU A 461 10.50 -10.97 -14.25
N TRP A 462 11.43 -10.10 -13.83
CA TRP A 462 12.83 -10.47 -13.61
C TRP A 462 12.97 -11.52 -12.50
N HIS A 463 12.28 -11.34 -11.36
CA HIS A 463 12.26 -12.29 -10.25
C HIS A 463 11.83 -13.70 -10.69
N TYR A 464 10.70 -13.85 -11.39
CA TYR A 464 10.27 -15.17 -11.87
C TYR A 464 11.19 -15.74 -12.95
N THR A 465 11.84 -14.90 -13.78
CA THR A 465 12.87 -15.38 -14.71
C THR A 465 14.06 -15.98 -13.96
N GLN A 466 14.58 -15.31 -12.92
CA GLN A 466 15.66 -15.84 -12.08
C GLN A 466 15.24 -17.11 -11.33
N LEU A 467 14.04 -17.12 -10.70
CA LEU A 467 13.52 -18.34 -10.06
C LEU A 467 13.39 -19.50 -11.05
N SER A 468 12.91 -19.26 -12.28
CA SER A 468 12.75 -20.29 -13.30
C SER A 468 14.07 -20.87 -13.84
N GLN A 469 15.21 -20.21 -13.56
CA GLN A 469 16.56 -20.72 -13.84
C GLN A 469 17.14 -21.50 -12.65
N GLN A 470 16.59 -21.32 -11.44
CA GLN A 470 17.04 -21.97 -10.21
C GLN A 470 16.20 -23.21 -9.85
N ARG A 471 14.90 -23.19 -10.16
CA ARG A 471 13.97 -24.31 -9.94
C ARG A 471 12.73 -24.22 -10.84
N ALA A 472 11.95 -25.31 -10.87
CA ALA A 472 10.58 -25.25 -11.37
C ALA A 472 9.75 -24.21 -10.59
N LEU A 473 8.87 -23.50 -11.29
CA LEU A 473 7.89 -22.58 -10.69
C LEU A 473 6.66 -23.35 -10.18
N THR A 474 6.04 -22.89 -9.09
CA THR A 474 4.72 -23.40 -8.67
C THR A 474 3.64 -23.05 -9.70
N ALA A 475 2.46 -23.67 -9.60
CA ALA A 475 1.32 -23.35 -10.48
C ALA A 475 0.93 -21.85 -10.40
N GLU A 476 0.98 -21.26 -9.21
CA GLU A 476 0.71 -19.84 -8.98
C GLU A 476 1.81 -18.96 -9.59
N GLU A 477 3.09 -19.24 -9.29
CA GLU A 477 4.23 -18.51 -9.84
C GLU A 477 4.27 -18.58 -11.37
N ALA A 478 3.95 -19.73 -11.97
CA ALA A 478 3.83 -19.88 -13.41
C ALA A 478 2.67 -19.06 -13.99
N GLN A 479 1.53 -18.97 -13.26
CA GLN A 479 0.41 -18.11 -13.63
C GLN A 479 0.78 -16.62 -13.53
N GLU A 480 1.50 -16.20 -12.48
CA GLU A 480 1.98 -14.84 -12.30
C GLU A 480 3.08 -14.46 -13.30
N TYR A 481 4.04 -15.34 -13.58
CA TYR A 481 5.05 -15.16 -14.61
C TYR A 481 4.41 -15.01 -16.00
N LYS A 482 3.36 -15.79 -16.29
CA LYS A 482 2.55 -15.65 -17.51
C LYS A 482 1.82 -14.30 -17.56
N LYS A 483 1.24 -13.82 -16.44
CA LYS A 483 0.67 -12.46 -16.32
C LYS A 483 1.74 -11.39 -16.58
N ALA A 484 2.93 -11.53 -15.97
CA ALA A 484 4.06 -10.61 -16.09
C ALA A 484 4.60 -10.53 -17.52
N ARG A 485 4.93 -11.69 -18.15
CA ARG A 485 5.41 -11.79 -19.54
C ARG A 485 4.41 -11.15 -20.51
N ARG A 486 3.10 -11.40 -20.32
CA ARG A 486 2.04 -10.83 -21.16
C ARG A 486 1.87 -9.33 -20.93
N HIS A 487 1.94 -8.84 -19.70
CA HIS A 487 1.82 -7.41 -19.41
C HIS A 487 3.03 -6.60 -19.90
N TRP A 488 4.24 -7.15 -19.81
CA TRP A 488 5.46 -6.52 -20.34
C TRP A 488 5.41 -6.34 -21.86
N ARG A 489 4.95 -7.35 -22.61
CA ARG A 489 4.69 -7.22 -24.06
C ARG A 489 3.58 -6.22 -24.42
N LEU A 490 2.71 -5.90 -23.46
CA LEU A 490 1.62 -4.92 -23.60
C LEU A 490 1.97 -3.54 -22.97
N SER A 491 3.19 -3.34 -22.49
CA SER A 491 3.61 -2.07 -21.87
C SER A 491 3.63 -0.93 -22.90
N PRO A 492 3.17 0.29 -22.57
CA PRO A 492 3.24 1.44 -23.48
C PRO A 492 4.64 1.71 -24.06
N LEU A 493 5.67 1.43 -23.27
CA LEU A 493 7.09 1.58 -23.66
C LEU A 493 7.56 0.63 -24.78
N ARG A 494 6.74 -0.36 -25.19
CA ARG A 494 7.13 -1.39 -26.18
C ARG A 494 6.02 -1.87 -27.12
N ASN A 495 4.75 -1.67 -26.79
CA ASN A 495 3.64 -2.12 -27.64
C ASN A 495 3.25 -1.01 -28.64
N PRO A 496 3.32 -1.23 -29.96
CA PRO A 496 2.86 -0.28 -30.97
C PRO A 496 1.45 0.27 -30.70
N THR A 497 0.56 -0.56 -30.13
CA THR A 497 -0.82 -0.18 -29.78
C THR A 497 -0.92 1.06 -28.88
N PHE A 498 0.07 1.27 -28.02
CA PHE A 498 0.06 2.30 -26.98
C PHE A 498 1.17 3.35 -27.18
N LYS A 499 1.85 3.33 -28.34
CA LYS A 499 2.98 4.24 -28.63
C LYS A 499 2.52 5.70 -28.65
N THR A 500 1.42 5.98 -29.35
CA THR A 500 0.76 7.29 -29.42
C THR A 500 0.21 7.77 -28.07
N SER A 501 -0.03 6.86 -27.12
CA SER A 501 -0.57 7.20 -25.79
C SER A 501 0.46 7.83 -24.85
N GLN A 502 1.72 7.97 -25.27
CA GLN A 502 2.68 8.85 -24.61
C GLN A 502 2.51 10.33 -25.02
N GLU A 503 1.86 10.58 -26.16
CA GLU A 503 1.64 11.89 -26.79
C GLU A 503 0.18 12.36 -26.64
N GLY A 504 -0.60 11.71 -25.75
CA GLY A 504 -2.03 11.98 -25.54
C GLY A 504 -2.98 11.26 -26.50
N GLY A 505 -2.47 10.57 -27.53
CA GLY A 505 -3.29 9.84 -28.50
C GLY A 505 -3.93 8.56 -27.95
N GLN A 506 -5.15 8.25 -28.40
CA GLN A 506 -5.80 7.00 -28.00
C GLN A 506 -5.06 5.75 -28.54
N PRO A 507 -5.11 4.60 -27.83
CA PRO A 507 -4.45 3.38 -28.27
C PRO A 507 -5.11 2.81 -29.53
N GLN A 508 -4.34 2.60 -30.61
CA GLN A 508 -4.85 1.99 -31.85
C GLN A 508 -4.27 0.59 -32.05
N PRO A 509 -5.09 -0.47 -32.14
CA PRO A 509 -4.59 -1.83 -32.39
C PRO A 509 -3.90 -1.91 -33.76
N PRO A 510 -2.82 -2.69 -33.92
CA PRO A 510 -2.14 -2.85 -35.20
C PRO A 510 -3.10 -3.42 -36.25
N THR A 511 -3.00 -2.93 -37.48
CA THR A 511 -3.83 -3.33 -38.62
C THR A 511 -3.52 -4.76 -39.06
N VAL A 512 -4.21 -5.73 -38.44
CA VAL A 512 -4.16 -7.15 -38.83
C VAL A 512 -4.80 -7.30 -40.22
N SER A 513 -4.03 -7.84 -41.19
CA SER A 513 -4.50 -8.07 -42.57
C SER A 513 -5.66 -9.08 -42.61
N GLU A 514 -6.48 -8.98 -43.65
CA GLU A 514 -7.67 -9.83 -43.80
C GLU A 514 -7.33 -11.32 -43.83
N GLN A 515 -6.32 -11.71 -44.59
CA GLN A 515 -5.76 -13.08 -44.61
C GLN A 515 -5.36 -13.57 -43.21
N THR A 516 -4.77 -12.70 -42.37
CA THR A 516 -4.44 -13.07 -40.99
C THR A 516 -5.68 -13.17 -40.09
N ARG A 517 -6.72 -12.34 -40.31
CA ARG A 517 -8.01 -12.47 -39.61
C ARG A 517 -8.73 -13.76 -39.99
N GLU A 518 -8.69 -14.14 -41.26
CA GLU A 518 -9.26 -15.38 -41.78
C GLU A 518 -8.55 -16.60 -41.18
N LEU A 519 -7.21 -16.67 -41.26
CA LEU A 519 -6.44 -17.74 -40.62
C LEU A 519 -6.72 -17.83 -39.10
N GLN A 520 -6.93 -16.69 -38.42
CA GLN A 520 -7.31 -16.67 -37.00
C GLN A 520 -8.73 -17.22 -36.76
N ARG A 521 -9.70 -16.94 -37.63
CA ARG A 521 -11.04 -17.54 -37.59
C ARG A 521 -10.97 -19.06 -37.80
N THR A 522 -10.24 -19.52 -38.81
CA THR A 522 -10.03 -20.94 -39.12
C THR A 522 -9.35 -21.68 -37.95
N ALA A 523 -8.30 -21.09 -37.37
CA ALA A 523 -7.66 -21.63 -36.17
C ALA A 523 -8.61 -21.68 -34.97
N ALA A 524 -9.38 -20.62 -34.71
CA ALA A 524 -10.34 -20.59 -33.60
C ALA A 524 -11.47 -21.62 -33.78
N HIS A 525 -11.97 -21.79 -34.99
CA HIS A 525 -12.97 -22.82 -35.34
C HIS A 525 -12.44 -24.22 -35.04
N HIS A 526 -11.30 -24.62 -35.64
CA HIS A 526 -10.75 -25.96 -35.43
C HIS A 526 -10.32 -26.19 -33.97
N LYS A 527 -9.83 -25.16 -33.27
CA LYS A 527 -9.53 -25.27 -31.84
C LYS A 527 -10.78 -25.55 -31.01
N LYS A 528 -11.90 -24.86 -31.29
CA LYS A 528 -13.20 -25.12 -30.63
C LYS A 528 -13.70 -26.54 -30.91
N GLN A 529 -13.63 -26.99 -32.16
CA GLN A 529 -14.03 -28.37 -32.51
C GLN A 529 -13.16 -29.40 -31.81
N ALA A 530 -11.83 -29.27 -31.86
CA ALA A 530 -10.92 -30.17 -31.17
C ALA A 530 -11.21 -30.25 -29.67
N ASP A 531 -11.36 -29.11 -28.98
CA ASP A 531 -11.64 -29.13 -27.55
C ASP A 531 -13.02 -29.74 -27.22
N GLY A 532 -14.04 -29.52 -28.08
CA GLY A 532 -15.33 -30.21 -27.99
C GLY A 532 -15.21 -31.74 -28.12
N TYR A 533 -14.47 -32.22 -29.12
CA TYR A 533 -14.20 -33.66 -29.27
C TYR A 533 -13.44 -34.24 -28.08
N ARG A 534 -12.51 -33.50 -27.45
CA ARG A 534 -11.84 -33.96 -26.23
C ARG A 534 -12.81 -34.11 -25.06
N SER A 535 -13.73 -33.16 -24.87
CA SER A 535 -14.76 -33.26 -23.84
C SER A 535 -15.72 -34.43 -24.08
N ALA A 536 -16.11 -34.69 -25.34
CA ALA A 536 -16.93 -35.85 -25.68
C ALA A 536 -16.22 -37.18 -25.39
N ILE A 537 -14.95 -37.32 -25.81
CA ILE A 537 -14.13 -38.51 -25.51
C ILE A 537 -14.01 -38.73 -24.00
N ALA A 538 -13.72 -37.66 -23.23
CA ALA A 538 -13.57 -37.75 -21.79
C ALA A 538 -14.87 -38.13 -21.07
N SER A 539 -16.05 -37.69 -21.55
CA SER A 539 -17.33 -38.15 -21.01
C SER A 539 -17.49 -39.66 -21.22
N ILE A 540 -17.44 -40.12 -22.47
CA ILE A 540 -17.70 -41.53 -22.81
C ILE A 540 -16.67 -42.46 -22.15
N GLN A 541 -15.44 -41.99 -21.90
CA GLN A 541 -14.44 -42.72 -21.12
C GLN A 541 -14.83 -42.84 -19.64
N ASN A 542 -15.26 -41.76 -18.98
CA ASN A 542 -15.77 -41.81 -17.60
C ASN A 542 -17.02 -42.72 -17.51
N ASP A 543 -17.91 -42.63 -18.49
CA ASP A 543 -19.15 -43.42 -18.57
C ASP A 543 -18.81 -44.92 -18.70
N LEU A 544 -17.87 -45.30 -19.58
CA LEU A 544 -17.37 -46.67 -19.72
C LEU A 544 -16.62 -47.20 -18.49
N ASP A 545 -15.86 -46.35 -17.80
CA ASP A 545 -15.18 -46.74 -16.56
C ASP A 545 -16.17 -46.93 -15.39
N ALA A 546 -17.36 -46.31 -15.44
CA ALA A 546 -18.47 -46.57 -14.52
C ALA A 546 -19.29 -47.82 -14.89
N GLU A 547 -19.57 -48.06 -16.17
CA GLU A 547 -20.32 -49.23 -16.68
C GLU A 547 -19.62 -50.59 -16.45
N ARG A 548 -18.34 -50.59 -16.03
CA ARG A 548 -17.58 -51.79 -15.65
C ARG A 548 -18.17 -52.62 -14.50
N THR A 549 -19.29 -52.18 -13.91
CA THR A 549 -20.06 -52.93 -12.91
C THR A 549 -21.19 -53.81 -13.49
N GLY A 550 -21.46 -53.77 -14.80
CA GLY A 550 -22.13 -54.88 -15.49
C GLY A 550 -23.07 -54.51 -16.66
N GLY A 551 -22.68 -54.85 -17.89
CA GLY A 551 -23.56 -54.80 -19.07
C GLY A 551 -22.86 -55.19 -20.39
N PRO A 552 -23.49 -56.01 -21.28
CA PRO A 552 -22.89 -56.41 -22.55
C PRO A 552 -23.13 -55.37 -23.67
N GLY A 553 -22.40 -54.25 -23.66
CA GLY A 553 -22.55 -53.15 -24.66
C GLY A 553 -21.25 -52.61 -25.28
N SER A 554 -20.08 -53.16 -24.94
CA SER A 554 -18.78 -52.49 -25.09
C SER A 554 -18.22 -52.33 -26.52
N SER A 555 -18.77 -53.02 -27.53
CA SER A 555 -18.22 -53.02 -28.90
C SER A 555 -18.61 -51.79 -29.73
N HIS A 556 -19.76 -51.16 -29.48
CA HIS A 556 -20.25 -50.02 -30.27
C HIS A 556 -19.68 -48.68 -29.78
N LEU A 557 -19.37 -48.58 -28.48
CA LEU A 557 -18.83 -47.37 -27.85
C LEU A 557 -17.34 -47.16 -28.15
N SER A 558 -16.55 -48.23 -28.26
CA SER A 558 -15.12 -48.16 -28.60
C SER A 558 -14.87 -47.60 -30.00
N GLY A 559 -15.57 -48.13 -31.02
CA GLY A 559 -15.51 -47.59 -32.39
C GLY A 559 -15.96 -46.12 -32.49
N SER A 560 -16.91 -45.72 -31.64
CA SER A 560 -17.36 -44.33 -31.52
C SER A 560 -16.26 -43.42 -30.93
N ILE A 561 -15.56 -43.88 -29.88
CA ILE A 561 -14.41 -43.18 -29.30
C ILE A 561 -13.28 -42.99 -30.32
N ASP A 562 -12.95 -44.01 -31.12
CA ASP A 562 -11.82 -43.93 -32.04
C ASP A 562 -12.10 -43.00 -33.24
N GLU A 563 -13.34 -42.93 -33.73
CA GLU A 563 -13.76 -41.89 -34.68
C GLU A 563 -13.69 -40.47 -34.07
N LEU A 564 -14.07 -40.30 -32.80
CA LEU A 564 -13.94 -39.02 -32.10
C LEU A 564 -12.46 -38.62 -31.91
N LYS A 565 -11.57 -39.57 -31.59
CA LYS A 565 -10.11 -39.34 -31.54
C LYS A 565 -9.57 -38.93 -32.91
N ARG A 566 -10.00 -39.59 -33.98
CA ARG A 566 -9.59 -39.28 -35.36
C ARG A 566 -9.95 -37.83 -35.73
N ARG A 567 -11.20 -37.41 -35.45
CA ARG A 567 -11.66 -36.02 -35.66
C ARG A 567 -10.95 -35.02 -34.74
N HIS A 568 -10.62 -35.41 -33.51
CA HIS A 568 -9.81 -34.59 -32.61
C HIS A 568 -8.45 -34.28 -33.24
N GLU A 569 -7.75 -35.30 -33.74
CA GLU A 569 -6.46 -35.13 -34.42
C GLU A 569 -6.55 -34.30 -35.68
N GLU A 570 -7.55 -34.53 -36.54
CA GLU A 570 -7.75 -33.74 -37.78
C GLU A 570 -7.88 -32.25 -37.47
N HIS A 571 -8.68 -31.88 -36.46
CA HIS A 571 -8.82 -30.49 -36.07
C HIS A 571 -7.59 -29.93 -35.32
N ILE A 572 -6.83 -30.74 -34.57
CA ILE A 572 -5.54 -30.31 -34.02
C ILE A 572 -4.51 -30.07 -35.15
N LYS A 573 -4.45 -30.95 -36.17
CA LYS A 573 -3.61 -30.81 -37.36
C LYS A 573 -4.00 -29.55 -38.16
N ALA A 574 -5.28 -29.31 -38.38
CA ALA A 574 -5.79 -28.11 -39.06
C ALA A 574 -5.53 -26.81 -38.27
N TYR A 575 -5.77 -26.81 -36.95
CA TYR A 575 -5.41 -25.71 -36.05
C TYR A 575 -3.90 -25.41 -36.09
N ASN A 576 -3.05 -26.45 -35.99
CA ASN A 576 -1.60 -26.28 -36.04
C ASN A 576 -1.13 -25.74 -37.40
N SER A 577 -1.72 -26.17 -38.51
CA SER A 577 -1.45 -25.63 -39.85
C SER A 577 -1.85 -24.15 -39.99
N ALA A 578 -3.04 -23.77 -39.54
CA ALA A 578 -3.48 -22.38 -39.53
C ALA A 578 -2.60 -21.50 -38.62
N MET A 579 -2.24 -22.00 -37.43
CA MET A 579 -1.33 -21.29 -36.52
C MET A 579 0.12 -21.24 -37.02
N PHE A 580 0.58 -22.23 -37.79
CA PHE A 580 1.89 -22.19 -38.46
C PHE A 580 1.91 -21.07 -39.51
N LYS A 581 0.87 -20.99 -40.36
CA LYS A 581 0.71 -19.90 -41.35
C LYS A 581 0.66 -18.50 -40.70
N ILE A 582 0.16 -18.38 -39.46
CA ILE A 582 0.16 -17.13 -38.68
C ILE A 582 1.53 -16.82 -38.03
N ARG A 583 2.31 -17.85 -37.66
CA ARG A 583 3.51 -17.71 -36.81
C ARG A 583 4.85 -17.86 -37.53
N GLY A 584 4.87 -18.49 -38.70
CA GLY A 584 6.10 -18.90 -39.40
C GLY A 584 6.89 -20.02 -38.72
N HIS A 585 6.37 -20.63 -37.66
CA HIS A 585 7.04 -21.71 -36.92
C HIS A 585 6.04 -22.65 -36.21
N VAL A 586 6.46 -23.89 -35.98
CA VAL A 586 5.74 -24.85 -35.14
C VAL A 586 5.97 -24.47 -33.67
N ALA A 587 4.91 -24.47 -32.86
CA ALA A 587 5.00 -24.18 -31.43
C ALA A 587 5.32 -25.45 -30.64
N ASP A 588 6.61 -25.67 -30.42
CA ASP A 588 7.16 -26.71 -29.55
C ASP A 588 6.66 -26.55 -28.09
N PRO A 589 5.99 -27.57 -27.49
CA PRO A 589 5.45 -27.48 -26.13
C PRO A 589 6.51 -27.34 -25.03
N ASP A 590 7.70 -27.90 -25.23
CA ASP A 590 8.74 -28.08 -24.22
C ASP A 590 9.70 -26.89 -24.23
N LYS A 591 9.98 -26.33 -25.43
CA LYS A 591 10.76 -25.10 -25.61
C LYS A 591 10.03 -23.81 -25.18
N LYS A 592 8.78 -23.91 -24.73
CA LYS A 592 7.88 -22.84 -24.20
C LYS A 592 8.49 -21.93 -23.11
N HIS A 593 9.53 -22.40 -22.42
CA HIS A 593 10.21 -21.67 -21.36
C HIS A 593 11.43 -20.88 -21.83
N LEU A 594 12.02 -21.28 -22.96
CA LEU A 594 13.17 -20.61 -23.58
C LEU A 594 12.80 -19.21 -24.11
N SER A 595 13.82 -18.37 -24.29
CA SER A 595 13.71 -17.06 -24.92
C SER A 595 13.69 -17.16 -26.45
N HIS A 596 13.37 -16.04 -27.11
CA HIS A 596 13.43 -15.96 -28.57
C HIS A 596 14.86 -16.21 -29.10
N GLU A 597 15.87 -15.85 -28.30
CA GLU A 597 17.29 -15.97 -28.62
C GLU A 597 17.77 -17.42 -28.54
N GLU A 598 17.24 -18.20 -27.60
CA GLU A 598 17.55 -19.62 -27.43
C GLU A 598 16.80 -20.53 -28.41
N ILE A 599 15.62 -20.12 -28.91
CA ILE A 599 14.82 -20.93 -29.86
C ILE A 599 15.21 -20.66 -31.32
N PHE A 600 15.57 -19.41 -31.66
CA PHE A 600 15.78 -18.97 -33.05
C PHE A 600 17.16 -18.35 -33.30
N GLY A 601 18.08 -18.44 -32.33
CA GLY A 601 19.34 -17.71 -32.33
C GLY A 601 19.16 -16.21 -32.10
N ARG A 602 20.28 -15.48 -32.04
CA ARG A 602 20.24 -14.02 -32.24
C ARG A 602 19.95 -13.77 -33.73
N PRO A 603 18.93 -12.97 -34.11
CA PRO A 603 18.90 -12.44 -35.46
C PRO A 603 20.19 -11.65 -35.70
N GLU A 604 20.75 -11.73 -36.90
CA GLU A 604 21.89 -10.86 -37.25
C GLU A 604 21.53 -9.43 -36.90
N LYS A 605 22.41 -8.75 -36.14
CA LYS A 605 22.25 -7.32 -35.92
C LYS A 605 22.30 -6.67 -37.30
N PRO A 606 21.22 -6.02 -37.80
CA PRO A 606 21.31 -5.28 -39.05
C PRO A 606 22.46 -4.30 -38.87
N LYS A 607 23.44 -4.31 -39.79
CA LYS A 607 24.71 -3.55 -39.67
C LYS A 607 24.38 -2.06 -39.56
N ARG A 608 24.18 -1.60 -38.32
CA ARG A 608 23.67 -0.25 -38.05
C ARG A 608 24.70 0.74 -38.58
N ARG A 609 24.24 1.74 -39.32
CA ARG A 609 25.03 2.90 -39.78
C ARG A 609 25.52 3.81 -38.62
N ILE A 610 25.74 3.25 -37.43
CA ILE A 610 26.33 3.94 -36.27
C ILE A 610 27.77 4.31 -36.59
N ALA A 611 28.57 3.44 -37.23
CA ALA A 611 29.91 3.81 -37.69
C ALA A 611 29.86 4.98 -38.69
N THR A 612 28.88 4.99 -39.60
CA THR A 612 28.69 6.08 -40.58
C THR A 612 28.19 7.37 -39.92
N LEU A 613 27.35 7.29 -38.88
CA LEU A 613 26.82 8.44 -38.15
C LEU A 613 27.83 9.02 -37.16
N LEU A 614 28.62 8.19 -36.48
CA LEU A 614 29.73 8.62 -35.61
C LEU A 614 30.81 9.29 -36.44
N ARG A 615 31.26 8.66 -37.53
CA ARG A 615 32.26 9.27 -38.42
C ARG A 615 31.77 10.59 -39.01
N LYS A 616 30.48 10.71 -39.31
CA LYS A 616 29.90 11.98 -39.75
C LYS A 616 29.84 13.01 -38.62
N PHE A 617 29.55 12.62 -37.38
CA PHE A 617 29.64 13.48 -36.21
C PHE A 617 31.08 13.98 -35.96
N GLU A 618 32.07 13.08 -36.09
CA GLU A 618 33.50 13.40 -35.99
C GLU A 618 33.96 14.33 -37.12
N GLU A 619 33.50 14.11 -38.36
CA GLU A 619 33.76 14.98 -39.53
C GLU A 619 33.07 16.35 -39.40
N ASP A 620 31.84 16.40 -38.86
CA ASP A 620 31.10 17.66 -38.66
C ASP A 620 31.63 18.43 -37.43
N GLU A 621 32.05 17.78 -36.33
CA GLU A 621 32.77 18.42 -35.20
C GLU A 621 34.14 18.94 -35.61
N ALA A 622 34.92 18.18 -36.40
CA ALA A 622 36.20 18.63 -36.93
C ALA A 622 36.04 19.89 -37.79
N ARG A 623 35.04 19.93 -38.68
CA ARG A 623 34.69 21.12 -39.47
C ARG A 623 34.23 22.29 -38.61
N GLU A 624 33.50 22.04 -37.52
CA GLU A 624 33.10 23.12 -36.61
C GLU A 624 34.32 23.69 -35.85
N GLN A 625 35.30 22.86 -35.51
CA GLN A 625 36.57 23.29 -34.91
C GLN A 625 37.45 24.04 -35.91
N GLU A 626 37.59 23.56 -37.15
CA GLU A 626 38.30 24.29 -38.23
C GLU A 626 37.62 25.64 -38.53
N SER A 627 36.28 25.68 -38.59
CA SER A 627 35.50 26.92 -38.76
C SER A 627 35.73 27.92 -37.62
N LYS A 628 35.72 27.45 -36.37
CA LYS A 628 36.04 28.27 -35.18
C LYS A 628 37.50 28.75 -35.19
N ALA A 629 38.44 27.91 -35.60
CA ALA A 629 39.86 28.27 -35.73
C ALA A 629 40.11 29.30 -36.85
N ALA A 630 39.49 29.13 -38.02
CA ALA A 630 39.53 30.08 -39.12
C ALA A 630 38.92 31.43 -38.69
N THR A 631 37.77 31.42 -38.02
CA THR A 631 37.11 32.63 -37.51
C THR A 631 37.97 33.34 -36.45
N ALA A 632 38.67 32.60 -35.58
CA ALA A 632 39.61 33.16 -34.61
C ALA A 632 40.88 33.73 -35.28
N SER A 633 41.36 33.10 -36.34
CA SER A 633 42.47 33.60 -37.17
C SER A 633 42.09 34.91 -37.87
N SER A 634 40.93 34.96 -38.54
CA SER A 634 40.40 36.17 -39.16
C SER A 634 40.16 37.30 -38.14
N ARG A 635 39.66 37.00 -36.94
CA ARG A 635 39.55 38.00 -35.86
C ARG A 635 40.90 38.55 -35.45
N ARG A 636 41.94 37.71 -35.27
CA ARG A 636 43.29 38.17 -34.95
C ARG A 636 43.95 38.98 -36.08
N ALA A 637 43.64 38.67 -37.34
CA ALA A 637 44.07 39.48 -38.47
C ALA A 637 43.44 40.88 -38.40
N ILE A 638 42.12 40.96 -38.22
CA ILE A 638 41.37 42.22 -38.09
C ILE A 638 41.79 43.01 -36.84
N GLU A 639 42.02 42.36 -35.69
CA GLU A 639 42.53 43.01 -34.47
C GLU A 639 43.94 43.58 -34.68
N ASN A 640 44.81 42.90 -35.43
CA ASN A 640 46.13 43.41 -35.79
C ASN A 640 46.04 44.57 -36.80
N GLU A 641 45.19 44.50 -37.82
CA GLU A 641 44.96 45.61 -38.76
C GLU A 641 44.41 46.85 -38.04
N ILE A 642 43.49 46.69 -37.08
CA ILE A 642 42.97 47.77 -36.24
C ILE A 642 44.07 48.34 -35.33
N LEU A 643 44.91 47.50 -34.73
CA LEU A 643 46.06 47.94 -33.92
C LEU A 643 47.14 48.66 -34.74
N GLN A 644 47.31 48.29 -36.01
CA GLN A 644 48.28 48.90 -36.92
C GLN A 644 47.75 50.25 -37.43
N ALA A 645 46.50 50.31 -37.90
CA ALA A 645 45.83 51.57 -38.24
C ALA A 645 45.77 52.55 -37.05
N SER A 646 45.59 52.05 -35.82
CA SER A 646 45.61 52.87 -34.60
C SER A 646 47.01 53.43 -34.26
N ARG A 647 48.09 52.84 -34.78
CA ARG A 647 49.45 53.39 -34.67
C ARG A 647 49.72 54.43 -35.75
N ASP A 648 49.29 54.16 -36.98
CA ASP A 648 49.47 55.06 -38.11
C ASP A 648 48.67 56.38 -37.91
N VAL A 649 47.46 56.30 -37.33
CA VAL A 649 46.63 57.47 -36.97
C VAL A 649 47.19 58.29 -35.79
N LEU A 650 48.10 57.74 -35.00
CA LEU A 650 48.78 58.45 -33.90
C LEU A 650 50.25 58.81 -34.23
N GLY A 651 50.63 58.73 -35.52
CA GLY A 651 52.01 58.76 -35.98
C GLY A 651 52.62 60.13 -36.32
N GLU A 652 51.82 61.19 -36.52
CA GLU A 652 52.34 62.47 -37.05
C GLU A 652 51.96 63.72 -36.25
N GLY A 653 52.98 64.53 -35.93
CA GLY A 653 52.90 65.99 -35.79
C GLY A 653 52.12 66.61 -34.61
N PHE A 654 52.82 67.01 -33.55
CA PHE A 654 53.39 68.37 -33.41
C PHE A 654 54.03 68.58 -32.02
N GLY A 655 55.14 69.33 -31.97
CA GLY A 655 55.89 69.58 -30.72
C GLY A 655 55.58 70.93 -30.05
N GLY A 656 55.65 71.00 -28.72
CA GLY A 656 55.42 72.23 -27.95
C GLY A 656 56.05 72.21 -26.54
N GLN A 657 56.84 73.24 -26.20
CA GLN A 657 57.57 73.35 -24.93
C GLN A 657 56.66 73.73 -23.73
N ARG A 658 56.88 73.18 -22.51
CA ARG A 658 57.40 73.91 -21.30
C ARG A 658 57.19 73.26 -19.92
N ARG A 659 58.27 73.31 -19.12
CA ARG A 659 58.41 73.52 -17.65
C ARG A 659 57.43 72.91 -16.60
N ARG A 660 58.03 72.09 -15.72
CA ARG A 660 58.04 72.14 -14.22
C ARG A 660 56.73 72.43 -13.43
N GLN A 661 56.39 71.53 -12.49
CA GLN A 661 56.30 71.86 -11.05
C GLN A 661 56.47 70.59 -10.15
N ARG A 662 56.37 70.72 -8.80
CA ARG A 662 56.75 69.71 -7.77
C ARG A 662 55.71 69.61 -6.63
N SER A 663 55.49 68.41 -6.09
CA SER A 663 55.25 68.05 -4.65
C SER A 663 55.05 66.51 -4.57
N ASN A 664 55.49 65.69 -3.59
CA ASN A 664 55.54 65.75 -2.12
C ASN A 664 54.15 65.77 -1.45
N GLU A 665 53.80 65.03 -0.38
CA GLU A 665 54.38 63.85 0.31
C GLU A 665 53.28 63.23 1.26
N PRO A 666 53.49 62.09 1.97
CA PRO A 666 52.48 61.42 2.84
C PRO A 666 52.70 61.66 4.35
N ALA A 667 51.81 61.18 5.25
CA ALA A 667 52.14 60.67 6.61
C ALA A 667 50.94 60.14 7.46
N GLU A 668 51.29 59.45 8.55
CA GLU A 668 50.56 58.60 9.52
C GLU A 668 49.75 59.30 10.66
N GLY A 669 49.13 58.52 11.56
CA GLY A 669 48.57 58.95 12.87
C GLY A 669 48.05 57.78 13.74
N SER A 670 48.18 57.81 15.09
CA SER A 670 48.35 56.56 15.88
C SER A 670 47.97 56.51 17.40
N LYS A 671 47.28 55.41 17.82
CA LYS A 671 47.26 54.74 19.17
C LYS A 671 46.77 55.56 20.42
N PRO A 672 46.75 55.06 21.71
CA PRO A 672 47.20 53.78 22.33
C PRO A 672 46.29 53.06 23.41
N ASP A 673 46.69 51.83 23.82
CA ASP A 673 46.66 51.20 25.20
C ASP A 673 45.36 50.85 26.00
N LYS A 674 45.29 49.89 26.96
CA LYS A 674 46.29 48.96 27.59
C LYS A 674 45.69 47.70 28.31
N GLY A 675 46.47 46.60 28.41
CA GLY A 675 46.43 45.53 29.46
C GLY A 675 45.41 44.36 29.33
N THR A 676 45.63 43.13 29.82
CA THR A 676 46.82 42.44 30.44
C THR A 676 46.67 40.89 30.37
N SER A 677 47.79 40.13 30.40
CA SER A 677 47.90 38.65 30.19
C SER A 677 48.31 37.89 31.49
N PRO A 678 48.70 36.57 31.53
CA PRO A 678 48.93 35.52 30.51
C PRO A 678 47.89 34.35 30.63
N SER A 679 48.07 33.02 30.55
CA SER A 679 49.16 31.99 30.42
C SER A 679 48.49 30.59 30.23
N GLU A 680 49.06 29.48 29.74
CA GLU A 680 50.24 29.11 28.92
C GLU A 680 50.17 27.60 28.53
N LYS A 681 50.88 27.16 27.45
CA LYS A 681 51.46 25.81 27.12
C LYS A 681 50.56 24.52 27.23
N THR A 682 50.72 23.41 26.47
CA THR A 682 51.90 22.84 25.77
C THR A 682 51.53 21.83 24.64
N VAL A 683 52.21 21.94 23.48
CA VAL A 683 52.69 20.91 22.50
C VAL A 683 51.99 19.53 22.29
N GLY A 684 51.81 19.17 20.99
CA GLY A 684 51.88 17.78 20.45
C GLY A 684 50.58 17.23 19.85
N GLY A 685 50.56 16.44 18.76
CA GLY A 685 51.62 15.95 17.85
C GLY A 685 51.00 15.21 16.63
N ARG A 686 51.78 14.91 15.57
CA ARG A 686 51.26 14.32 14.32
C ARG A 686 50.92 12.82 14.43
N ARG A 687 49.78 12.41 13.87
CA ARG A 687 49.71 11.33 12.85
C ARG A 687 48.41 11.38 12.06
#